data_AF-A0A819RU50-F1
#
_entry.id   AF-A0A819RU50-F1
#
_cell.length_a   1.000
_cell.length_b   1.000
_cell.length_c   1.000
_cell.angle_alpha   90.00
_cell.angle_beta   90.00
_cell.angle_gamma   90.00
#
_symmetry.space_group_name_H-M   'P 1'
#
loop_
_entity.id
_entity.type
_entity.pdbx_description
1 polymer ?
#
loop_
_entity_poly.entity_id
_entity_poly.type
_entity_poly.pdbx_seq_one_letter_code
_entity_poly.pdbx_strand_id
1 'polypeptide(L)'
;MQINNVCEAFSQQDESAYIGAFSTLIKDSYSAPLPRELTTTCKNQNQGSVSTVKSITTSMLSSDLQIFCGTETICTIPAGFTVTMNSNLNVAALVLSGSLVWNDVNGGQFDMNLASKKGYIYIKNNGLKHPTVYTRAFGAYNTGKIRVSGRPLARTWSLLADRATYGMSSISLLHKPEDMGWRVGDRIVIAPTMSGSRGDAEDYTIGRFETNNTIKLLNKDGTSIGVISSFFESKTLFTGENMSALMQAEVINLSRNILITGDDFQHVNCVNDVADGKPSDSIQADHCSCWKHISRNKCTLGLHTIAVGPGSVLSLQYTRIEKCGQRGILGKYCVHLHLITKCSDCKIIGNAVEYGHQRGTTIHGTHLATIENNVYNDIRGAIIYVEDGNEMYNRIFYNVGICPWSKSGEKRGCTVPGTDNDQSDTTLNQAGLWGLSFTNYAIGNRFANNFNGMLYQEQGFDRGRGHVNGLECPSFQQIGRLEGNTFHGCGRFGTYVLASVFPKKTDRSVDKNGLPTLSTCKEWSANGEDNGLPATFMHNIDYDNVFVGQYNAGDLQYRFHTSINNNNLIYWKETKNFQDGCSSHIADSFYDSGNLALPGGHGAFILENMIFNNQVHFESSHHCQSGVTGVLCMPTYVFVNMKWTGVTSDRSSILKWGPNNGAMFTLGPDDEKNLNGNKLFPVGFCSIVNPYWSYLLALDNGASCLSANDVANILSQDTVKFTKKYDGGAIFCKRPVRRLEIFSFNQHLTSDQPMQLELWQFGNLISSVTLNFFQIGDRKQGYSATVVPGLDHKYKLSMTGGGNVSPDWIIEFSDPIFGNRWKRDEIDLVVVGRNCSYPVHSQHDRRYIWSGDNYLRVKGRGACTSFPDMQSVDCRSQPKLSNIEHCPGKCPSGCTNGYCDCATGECLCDPGFSGSHCNIDTCAAARCINGNCVAQYLGQELLVTNKPCVCIDGWYGDKCDTTTPPLPVPDPAPTCFNGCYFFTDSEITGGELGVIQTSDPKACCAACNANAACNSWVLSVICFLKTGTQRIHKSGIISGIKCSAGTGSGTIPPVTAAPGTTHCDGKCKGQYPYGCNSAFQIGYCNAGGGCAYSTMNDPNWCCFNGCNQQSSTTNPSVTTNAPTDVPTTITVAPVSATCDGRCAGKFPYGCNSGFSIGYCNAGGGCSYSTMNDPNWCCFNGCNQQSSTTNPSVTTNAPTDPSTTVTVAPVSATCDGICRGQYPYGCNSAFQIGYCNAGGGCTYSITTHPNWCCFKGCNQ
;
A
#
# COMPACT_ATOMS: atom_id res chain seq x y z
N MET A 1 16.03 -10.15 7.05
CA MET A 1 15.31 -11.14 6.21
C MET A 1 16.06 -11.31 4.89
N GLN A 2 16.12 -12.53 4.34
CA GLN A 2 16.81 -12.83 3.08
C GLN A 2 15.75 -13.18 2.01
N ILE A 3 15.73 -12.48 0.88
CA ILE A 3 14.65 -12.55 -0.13
C ILE A 3 14.86 -13.73 -1.09
N ASN A 4 14.91 -14.96 -0.56
CA ASN A 4 15.49 -16.11 -1.29
C ASN A 4 14.49 -16.91 -2.16
N ASN A 5 13.28 -16.40 -2.44
CA ASN A 5 12.29 -17.03 -3.33
C ASN A 5 11.81 -16.04 -4.42
N VAL A 6 12.73 -15.60 -5.28
CA VAL A 6 12.49 -14.71 -6.43
C VAL A 6 12.78 -15.41 -7.78
N CYS A 7 13.17 -16.68 -7.74
CA CYS A 7 13.78 -17.48 -8.81
C CYS A 7 12.86 -17.87 -9.98
N GLU A 8 11.71 -17.20 -10.16
CA GLU A 8 10.67 -17.59 -11.12
C GLU A 8 10.39 -16.52 -12.19
N ALA A 9 10.63 -15.24 -11.91
CA ALA A 9 10.49 -14.17 -12.91
C ALA A 9 11.82 -13.88 -13.64
N PHE A 10 11.77 -13.34 -14.87
CA PHE A 10 12.96 -13.12 -15.71
C PHE A 10 13.93 -12.09 -15.09
N SER A 11 15.16 -12.53 -14.80
CA SER A 11 16.29 -11.66 -14.46
C SER A 11 17.00 -11.17 -15.73
N GLN A 12 17.86 -10.16 -15.60
CA GLN A 12 18.63 -9.58 -16.71
C GLN A 12 19.49 -10.60 -17.49
N GLN A 13 19.75 -11.80 -16.93
CA GLN A 13 20.54 -12.87 -17.53
C GLN A 13 19.69 -13.96 -18.24
N ASP A 14 18.36 -14.00 -18.03
CA ASP A 14 17.47 -15.06 -18.54
C ASP A 14 17.12 -14.95 -20.05
N GLU A 15 18.00 -14.42 -20.90
CA GLU A 15 17.66 -14.18 -22.32
C GLU A 15 17.26 -15.47 -23.06
N SER A 16 18.04 -16.54 -22.89
CA SER A 16 17.75 -17.84 -23.52
C SER A 16 16.40 -18.42 -23.12
N ALA A 17 15.99 -18.23 -21.86
CA ALA A 17 14.67 -18.65 -21.37
C ALA A 17 13.55 -17.79 -21.95
N TYR A 18 13.75 -16.46 -22.01
CA TYR A 18 12.79 -15.52 -22.59
C TYR A 18 12.58 -15.74 -24.10
N ILE A 19 13.66 -15.99 -24.85
CA ILE A 19 13.59 -16.34 -26.28
C ILE A 19 12.92 -17.71 -26.47
N GLY A 20 13.24 -18.70 -25.62
CA GLY A 20 12.60 -20.02 -25.67
C GLY A 20 11.08 -19.96 -25.43
N ALA A 21 10.63 -19.14 -24.47
CA ALA A 21 9.22 -18.92 -24.18
C ALA A 21 8.52 -17.91 -25.13
N PHE A 22 9.25 -17.28 -26.06
CA PHE A 22 8.74 -16.11 -26.78
C PHE A 22 7.49 -16.38 -27.62
N SER A 23 7.37 -17.58 -28.20
CA SER A 23 6.18 -18.04 -28.92
C SER A 23 4.92 -18.07 -28.02
N THR A 24 5.06 -18.51 -26.77
CA THR A 24 3.98 -18.47 -25.77
C THR A 24 3.71 -17.06 -25.30
N LEU A 25 4.74 -16.24 -25.07
CA LEU A 25 4.58 -14.83 -24.68
C LEU A 25 3.75 -14.06 -25.72
N ILE A 26 4.08 -14.16 -27.01
CA ILE A 26 3.36 -13.43 -28.07
C ILE A 26 2.05 -14.08 -28.52
N LYS A 27 1.68 -15.26 -28.01
CA LYS A 27 0.55 -16.08 -28.49
C LYS A 27 -0.76 -15.30 -28.60
N ASP A 28 -1.03 -14.45 -27.62
CA ASP A 28 -2.25 -13.66 -27.52
C ASP A 28 -2.16 -12.29 -28.22
N SER A 29 -1.00 -11.89 -28.75
CA SER A 29 -0.73 -10.53 -29.28
C SER A 29 -1.45 -10.18 -30.61
N TYR A 30 -2.22 -11.11 -31.20
CA TYR A 30 -3.26 -10.81 -32.18
C TYR A 30 -4.63 -11.05 -31.54
N SER A 31 -4.94 -10.27 -30.51
CA SER A 31 -6.05 -10.53 -29.59
C SER A 31 -7.44 -10.31 -30.17
N ALA A 32 -7.52 -9.71 -31.36
CA ALA A 32 -8.68 -9.75 -32.23
C ALA A 32 -8.22 -9.95 -33.70
N PRO A 33 -9.01 -10.60 -34.56
CA PRO A 33 -8.65 -10.76 -35.97
C PRO A 33 -8.45 -9.43 -36.69
N LEU A 34 -7.35 -9.31 -37.44
CA LEU A 34 -7.14 -8.20 -38.35
C LEU A 34 -8.09 -8.30 -39.57
N PRO A 35 -8.51 -7.16 -40.16
CA PRO A 35 -9.18 -7.12 -41.46
C PRO A 35 -8.44 -7.94 -42.53
N ARG A 36 -9.19 -8.59 -43.41
CA ARG A 36 -8.63 -9.48 -44.45
C ARG A 36 -7.61 -8.73 -45.30
N GLU A 37 -7.90 -7.49 -45.65
CA GLU A 37 -7.10 -6.59 -46.46
C GLU A 37 -5.71 -6.38 -45.83
N LEU A 38 -5.64 -6.12 -44.52
CA LEU A 38 -4.37 -6.00 -43.81
C LEU A 38 -3.61 -7.34 -43.78
N THR A 39 -4.31 -8.46 -43.60
CA THR A 39 -3.66 -9.78 -43.61
C THR A 39 -3.12 -10.19 -44.98
N THR A 40 -3.76 -9.79 -46.08
CA THR A 40 -3.35 -10.15 -47.45
C THR A 40 -2.36 -9.17 -48.07
N THR A 41 -2.35 -7.90 -47.64
CA THR A 41 -1.67 -6.82 -48.37
C THR A 41 -0.61 -6.10 -47.54
N CYS A 42 -0.65 -6.23 -46.20
CA CYS A 42 0.35 -5.62 -45.31
C CYS A 42 1.14 -6.68 -44.53
N LYS A 43 0.44 -7.54 -43.77
CA LYS A 43 1.02 -8.41 -42.74
C LYS A 43 2.16 -9.29 -43.27
N ASN A 44 3.37 -8.98 -42.83
CA ASN A 44 4.63 -9.65 -43.14
C ASN A 44 4.94 -9.75 -44.65
N GLN A 45 4.26 -8.93 -45.50
CA GLN A 45 4.33 -9.05 -46.98
C GLN A 45 5.49 -8.27 -47.62
N ASN A 46 6.07 -7.27 -46.94
CA ASN A 46 6.96 -6.29 -47.59
C ASN A 46 8.37 -6.35 -47.01
N GLN A 47 9.35 -6.87 -47.78
CA GLN A 47 10.78 -6.89 -47.43
C GLN A 47 11.69 -6.26 -48.52
N GLY A 48 11.10 -5.54 -49.49
CA GLY A 48 11.84 -4.92 -50.60
C GLY A 48 12.58 -3.63 -50.22
N SER A 49 13.72 -3.39 -50.87
CA SER A 49 14.53 -2.18 -50.68
C SER A 49 13.87 -0.93 -51.29
N VAL A 50 13.37 -0.03 -50.45
CA VAL A 50 12.74 1.23 -50.85
C VAL A 50 13.77 2.37 -50.83
N SER A 51 14.03 2.97 -52.00
CA SER A 51 15.07 3.99 -52.18
C SER A 51 14.57 5.35 -52.71
N THR A 52 13.40 5.39 -53.35
CA THR A 52 12.88 6.60 -54.01
C THR A 52 11.96 7.41 -53.09
N VAL A 53 12.17 8.73 -53.05
CA VAL A 53 11.27 9.69 -52.38
C VAL A 53 10.37 10.35 -53.43
N LYS A 54 9.08 10.52 -53.11
CA LYS A 54 8.11 11.28 -53.90
C LYS A 54 7.41 12.31 -53.02
N SER A 55 7.37 13.57 -53.47
CA SER A 55 6.71 14.67 -52.78
C SER A 55 5.54 15.21 -53.59
N ILE A 56 4.41 15.48 -52.94
CA ILE A 56 3.27 16.11 -53.62
C ILE A 56 3.46 17.63 -53.78
N THR A 57 2.88 18.20 -54.82
CA THR A 57 2.93 19.63 -55.16
C THR A 57 1.54 20.31 -55.15
N THR A 58 0.50 19.55 -54.82
CA THR A 58 -0.89 19.99 -54.66
C THR A 58 -1.56 19.16 -53.56
N SER A 59 -2.64 19.68 -52.97
CA SER A 59 -3.52 18.91 -52.10
C SER A 59 -4.36 17.90 -52.91
N MET A 60 -4.56 16.69 -52.41
CA MET A 60 -5.20 15.58 -53.16
C MET A 60 -5.90 14.57 -52.22
N LEU A 61 -6.60 13.57 -52.75
CA LEU A 61 -7.24 12.53 -51.93
C LEU A 61 -6.30 11.34 -51.67
N SER A 62 -6.59 10.53 -50.66
CA SER A 62 -5.76 9.35 -50.33
C SER A 62 -5.72 8.31 -51.43
N SER A 63 -6.80 8.17 -52.22
CA SER A 63 -6.84 7.34 -53.43
C SER A 63 -5.73 7.73 -54.41
N ASP A 64 -5.59 9.03 -54.60
CA ASP A 64 -4.72 9.63 -55.61
C ASP A 64 -3.27 9.60 -55.11
N LEU A 65 -3.07 9.87 -53.81
CA LEU A 65 -1.78 9.74 -53.14
C LEU A 65 -1.25 8.28 -53.21
N GLN A 66 -2.14 7.29 -53.03
CA GLN A 66 -1.76 5.88 -53.12
C GLN A 66 -1.32 5.51 -54.55
N ILE A 67 -1.99 6.03 -55.58
CA ILE A 67 -1.59 5.85 -56.99
C ILE A 67 -0.27 6.57 -57.29
N PHE A 68 -0.11 7.82 -56.81
CA PHE A 68 1.08 8.64 -57.04
C PHE A 68 2.33 8.03 -56.38
N CYS A 69 2.25 7.66 -55.10
CA CYS A 69 3.38 7.11 -54.36
C CYS A 69 3.58 5.60 -54.62
N GLY A 70 2.53 4.79 -54.45
CA GLY A 70 2.62 3.34 -54.47
C GLY A 70 3.31 2.75 -53.24
N THR A 71 3.49 1.42 -53.24
CA THR A 71 4.05 0.65 -52.11
C THR A 71 5.57 0.68 -51.99
N GLU A 72 6.26 1.27 -52.96
CA GLU A 72 7.73 1.19 -53.13
C GLU A 72 8.46 2.55 -52.99
N THR A 73 7.77 3.62 -52.57
CA THR A 73 8.40 4.95 -52.38
C THR A 73 8.07 5.57 -51.03
N ILE A 74 9.00 6.36 -50.51
CA ILE A 74 8.78 7.23 -49.35
C ILE A 74 7.92 8.41 -49.83
N CYS A 75 6.71 8.50 -49.32
CA CYS A 75 5.72 9.50 -49.72
C CYS A 75 5.81 10.72 -48.79
N THR A 76 5.92 11.92 -49.35
CA THR A 76 6.08 13.16 -48.58
C THR A 76 4.95 14.15 -48.85
N ILE A 77 4.39 14.72 -47.78
CA ILE A 77 3.41 15.82 -47.80
C ILE A 77 4.09 17.08 -47.25
N PRO A 78 4.61 17.98 -48.11
CA PRO A 78 5.24 19.24 -47.68
C PRO A 78 4.25 20.19 -46.99
N ALA A 79 4.78 21.16 -46.23
CA ALA A 79 3.97 22.19 -45.58
C ALA A 79 3.14 22.98 -46.60
N GLY A 80 1.91 23.34 -46.22
CA GLY A 80 0.93 23.99 -47.09
C GLY A 80 0.01 23.03 -47.86
N PHE A 81 0.39 21.76 -48.04
CA PHE A 81 -0.46 20.76 -48.68
C PHE A 81 -1.26 19.92 -47.68
N THR A 82 -2.40 19.39 -48.12
CA THR A 82 -3.27 18.52 -47.32
C THR A 82 -3.70 17.31 -48.15
N VAL A 83 -3.72 16.13 -47.52
CA VAL A 83 -4.36 14.94 -48.06
C VAL A 83 -5.54 14.55 -47.19
N THR A 84 -6.69 14.36 -47.83
CA THR A 84 -7.94 13.95 -47.15
C THR A 84 -8.18 12.47 -47.42
N MET A 85 -8.41 11.69 -46.36
CA MET A 85 -8.66 10.25 -46.45
C MET A 85 -10.06 9.95 -47.00
N ASN A 86 -10.12 9.47 -48.24
CA ASN A 86 -11.33 8.94 -48.90
C ASN A 86 -11.28 7.41 -49.12
N SER A 87 -10.13 6.79 -48.85
CA SER A 87 -9.83 5.37 -49.13
C SER A 87 -8.83 4.82 -48.11
N ASN A 88 -8.52 3.52 -48.21
CA ASN A 88 -7.30 2.98 -47.62
C ASN A 88 -6.07 3.67 -48.25
N LEU A 89 -4.97 3.76 -47.49
CA LEU A 89 -3.69 4.33 -47.93
C LEU A 89 -2.53 3.40 -47.56
N ASN A 90 -2.00 2.68 -48.55
CA ASN A 90 -0.87 1.76 -48.42
C ASN A 90 0.35 2.28 -49.22
N VAL A 91 1.23 3.02 -48.53
CA VAL A 91 2.51 3.52 -49.07
C VAL A 91 3.70 2.83 -48.38
N ALA A 92 4.94 2.99 -48.87
CA ALA A 92 6.10 2.40 -48.19
C ALA A 92 6.36 3.05 -46.82
N ALA A 93 6.44 4.38 -46.81
CA ALA A 93 6.48 5.23 -45.64
C ALA A 93 5.82 6.57 -45.97
N LEU A 94 5.42 7.31 -44.93
CA LEU A 94 4.79 8.62 -45.06
C LEU A 94 5.54 9.63 -44.17
N VAL A 95 5.94 10.76 -44.75
CA VAL A 95 6.64 11.86 -44.08
C VAL A 95 5.79 13.12 -44.20
N LEU A 96 5.49 13.77 -43.08
CA LEU A 96 4.50 14.84 -43.00
C LEU A 96 5.12 16.15 -42.51
N SER A 97 4.82 17.23 -43.23
CA SER A 97 5.03 18.62 -42.78
C SER A 97 3.78 19.48 -43.08
N GLY A 98 3.04 19.12 -44.13
CA GLY A 98 1.62 19.46 -44.30
C GLY A 98 0.72 18.48 -43.54
N SER A 99 -0.52 18.32 -43.99
CA SER A 99 -1.56 17.56 -43.25
C SER A 99 -1.99 16.26 -43.94
N LEU A 100 -2.13 15.18 -43.18
CA LEU A 100 -3.03 14.06 -43.46
C LEU A 100 -4.23 14.15 -42.50
N VAL A 101 -5.44 14.10 -43.05
CA VAL A 101 -6.69 14.32 -42.29
C VAL A 101 -7.68 13.18 -42.56
N TRP A 102 -8.14 12.52 -41.49
CA TRP A 102 -9.23 11.54 -41.53
C TRP A 102 -10.25 11.80 -40.41
N ASN A 103 -11.03 12.86 -40.61
CA ASN A 103 -11.90 13.41 -39.57
C ASN A 103 -13.35 13.55 -40.04
N ASP A 104 -14.24 13.76 -39.07
CA ASP A 104 -15.58 14.35 -39.26
C ASP A 104 -15.59 15.89 -39.02
N VAL A 105 -14.42 16.53 -38.84
CA VAL A 105 -14.21 17.97 -38.54
C VAL A 105 -12.79 18.45 -38.96
N ASN A 106 -12.56 19.74 -39.21
CA ASN A 106 -11.26 20.23 -39.73
C ASN A 106 -10.15 20.30 -38.66
N GLY A 107 -8.99 19.72 -38.96
CA GLY A 107 -7.73 19.76 -38.17
C GLY A 107 -6.54 19.27 -39.02
N GLY A 108 -5.30 19.23 -38.48
CA GLY A 108 -4.10 19.11 -39.34
C GLY A 108 -2.83 18.46 -38.75
N GLN A 109 -1.80 18.37 -39.60
CA GLN A 109 -0.59 17.53 -39.54
C GLN A 109 -0.83 16.01 -39.63
N PHE A 110 -1.06 15.30 -38.53
CA PHE A 110 -1.68 13.97 -38.59
C PHE A 110 -2.89 14.01 -37.66
N ASP A 111 -4.08 14.05 -38.26
CA ASP A 111 -5.33 14.11 -37.50
C ASP A 111 -6.28 13.00 -37.95
N MET A 112 -6.79 12.25 -36.98
CA MET A 112 -7.69 11.12 -37.18
C MET A 112 -8.75 11.11 -36.08
N ASN A 113 -9.85 11.82 -36.32
CA ASN A 113 -11.00 11.86 -35.42
C ASN A 113 -12.14 10.99 -35.96
N LEU A 114 -12.28 9.78 -35.40
CA LEU A 114 -13.21 8.74 -35.85
C LEU A 114 -14.08 8.26 -34.69
N ALA A 115 -15.14 9.00 -34.37
CA ALA A 115 -16.10 8.59 -33.33
C ALA A 115 -17.00 7.41 -33.76
N SER A 116 -17.30 7.31 -35.06
CA SER A 116 -18.28 6.36 -35.64
C SER A 116 -17.64 5.25 -36.50
N LYS A 117 -16.52 5.56 -37.17
CA LYS A 117 -15.81 4.69 -38.12
C LYS A 117 -14.86 3.72 -37.42
N LYS A 118 -14.39 2.69 -38.12
CA LYS A 118 -13.23 1.88 -37.69
C LYS A 118 -11.96 2.39 -38.38
N GLY A 119 -10.86 2.48 -37.65
CA GLY A 119 -9.57 2.95 -38.14
C GLY A 119 -8.44 1.97 -37.84
N TYR A 120 -7.46 1.87 -38.74
CA TYR A 120 -6.29 1.02 -38.56
C TYR A 120 -5.03 1.78 -38.99
N ILE A 121 -4.07 1.89 -38.08
CA ILE A 121 -2.72 2.38 -38.35
C ILE A 121 -1.81 1.16 -38.32
N TYR A 122 -1.29 0.75 -39.48
CA TYR A 122 -0.52 -0.50 -39.64
C TYR A 122 0.93 -0.23 -40.00
N ILE A 123 1.85 -0.55 -39.10
CA ILE A 123 3.28 -0.29 -39.25
C ILE A 123 4.01 -1.52 -39.80
N LYS A 124 4.49 -1.41 -41.05
CA LYS A 124 5.16 -2.49 -41.80
C LYS A 124 6.65 -2.60 -41.47
N ASN A 125 7.19 -3.79 -41.67
CA ASN A 125 8.59 -4.16 -41.46
C ASN A 125 9.39 -4.14 -42.78
N ASN A 126 9.30 -3.07 -43.55
CA ASN A 126 9.89 -2.93 -44.89
C ASN A 126 11.33 -2.37 -44.88
N GLY A 127 12.10 -2.61 -43.81
CA GLY A 127 13.49 -2.18 -43.69
C GLY A 127 13.72 -0.66 -43.55
N LEU A 128 12.68 0.18 -43.71
CA LEU A 128 12.81 1.64 -43.62
C LEU A 128 13.08 2.12 -42.20
N LYS A 129 13.90 3.17 -42.12
CA LYS A 129 14.48 3.75 -40.89
C LYS A 129 14.39 5.28 -40.99
N HIS A 130 13.60 5.91 -40.12
CA HIS A 130 13.65 7.37 -39.99
C HIS A 130 14.96 7.76 -39.27
N PRO A 131 15.69 8.83 -39.68
CA PRO A 131 16.98 9.20 -39.09
C PRO A 131 16.99 9.28 -37.55
N THR A 132 16.00 9.96 -36.94
CA THR A 132 15.92 10.14 -35.48
C THR A 132 15.05 9.12 -34.72
N VAL A 133 13.86 8.77 -35.22
CA VAL A 133 12.95 7.85 -34.49
C VAL A 133 13.19 6.36 -34.81
N TYR A 134 13.90 6.04 -35.89
CA TYR A 134 14.32 4.70 -36.34
C TYR A 134 13.24 3.84 -37.01
N THR A 135 13.30 2.51 -36.87
CA THR A 135 12.48 1.55 -37.62
C THR A 135 11.16 1.25 -36.91
N ARG A 136 10.14 0.83 -37.67
CA ARG A 136 8.79 0.50 -37.16
C ARG A 136 8.18 1.62 -36.28
N ALA A 137 8.47 2.87 -36.61
CA ALA A 137 8.06 4.05 -35.86
C ALA A 137 6.71 4.60 -36.34
N PHE A 138 5.83 4.96 -35.40
CA PHE A 138 4.72 5.90 -35.63
C PHE A 138 4.89 7.09 -34.69
N GLY A 139 5.36 8.23 -35.19
CA GLY A 139 5.74 9.30 -34.27
C GLY A 139 5.96 10.68 -34.85
N ALA A 140 5.94 11.65 -33.95
CA ALA A 140 6.20 13.06 -34.20
C ALA A 140 7.65 13.44 -33.85
N TYR A 141 8.20 14.42 -34.55
CA TYR A 141 9.56 14.93 -34.38
C TYR A 141 9.55 16.44 -34.60
N ASN A 142 10.32 17.19 -33.79
CA ASN A 142 10.56 18.63 -33.89
C ASN A 142 9.32 19.46 -34.30
N THR A 143 8.41 19.71 -33.35
CA THR A 143 7.12 20.43 -33.52
C THR A 143 6.02 19.68 -34.27
N GLY A 144 6.27 18.47 -34.77
CA GLY A 144 5.26 17.61 -35.39
C GLY A 144 4.12 17.23 -34.43
N LYS A 145 2.90 17.07 -34.96
CA LYS A 145 1.69 16.83 -34.15
C LYS A 145 0.90 15.63 -34.68
N ILE A 146 0.73 14.64 -33.81
CA ILE A 146 -0.14 13.47 -34.01
C ILE A 146 -1.34 13.60 -33.08
N ARG A 147 -2.55 13.61 -33.66
CA ARG A 147 -3.81 13.51 -32.94
C ARG A 147 -4.63 12.35 -33.50
N VAL A 148 -4.99 11.42 -32.64
CA VAL A 148 -5.82 10.25 -32.96
C VAL A 148 -6.88 10.12 -31.88
N SER A 149 -8.15 10.18 -32.25
CA SER A 149 -9.29 10.05 -31.35
C SER A 149 -10.28 9.02 -31.87
N GLY A 150 -10.44 7.93 -31.13
CA GLY A 150 -11.48 6.93 -31.37
C GLY A 150 -12.84 7.33 -30.81
N ARG A 151 -13.72 6.33 -30.69
CA ARG A 151 -15.00 6.39 -29.97
C ARG A 151 -14.73 6.63 -28.48
N PRO A 152 -15.19 7.75 -27.89
CA PRO A 152 -15.12 7.94 -26.45
C PRO A 152 -15.86 6.83 -25.69
N LEU A 153 -15.28 6.42 -24.56
CA LEU A 153 -15.96 5.62 -23.53
C LEU A 153 -16.11 6.53 -22.30
N ALA A 154 -17.30 6.59 -21.71
CA ALA A 154 -17.50 7.30 -20.45
C ALA A 154 -16.73 6.64 -19.30
N ARG A 155 -16.42 5.34 -19.44
CA ARG A 155 -15.52 4.63 -18.53
C ARG A 155 -14.82 3.46 -19.21
N THR A 156 -13.52 3.29 -19.00
CA THR A 156 -12.72 2.20 -19.61
C THR A 156 -12.61 0.95 -18.75
N TRP A 157 -12.94 1.05 -17.46
CA TRP A 157 -12.86 -0.03 -16.48
C TRP A 157 -13.91 0.13 -15.38
N SER A 158 -14.31 -0.94 -14.72
CA SER A 158 -15.10 -0.93 -13.48
C SER A 158 -14.46 -1.88 -12.47
N LEU A 159 -14.97 -1.94 -11.23
CA LEU A 159 -14.77 -3.10 -10.37
C LEU A 159 -15.99 -4.04 -10.47
N LEU A 160 -15.80 -5.30 -10.05
CA LEU A 160 -16.90 -6.20 -9.70
C LEU A 160 -17.74 -5.59 -8.57
N ALA A 161 -19.07 -5.70 -8.66
CA ALA A 161 -19.97 -5.38 -7.55
C ALA A 161 -20.25 -6.62 -6.67
N ASP A 162 -20.27 -7.81 -7.26
CA ASP A 162 -20.64 -9.06 -6.60
C ASP A 162 -19.56 -10.14 -6.76
N ARG A 163 -19.61 -11.12 -5.84
CA ARG A 163 -18.71 -12.27 -5.82
C ARG A 163 -18.92 -13.14 -7.06
N ALA A 164 -18.02 -13.01 -8.02
CA ALA A 164 -17.85 -14.03 -9.05
C ALA A 164 -17.29 -15.31 -8.41
N THR A 165 -17.82 -16.47 -8.80
CA THR A 165 -17.36 -17.78 -8.31
C THR A 165 -17.19 -18.76 -9.46
N TYR A 166 -16.40 -19.81 -9.22
CA TYR A 166 -16.13 -20.85 -10.20
C TYR A 166 -17.43 -21.46 -10.75
N GLY A 167 -17.64 -21.31 -12.07
CA GLY A 167 -18.83 -21.78 -12.78
C GLY A 167 -19.82 -20.67 -13.17
N MET A 168 -19.74 -19.49 -12.54
CA MET A 168 -20.59 -18.36 -12.91
C MET A 168 -20.23 -17.81 -14.29
N SER A 169 -21.15 -17.90 -15.24
CA SER A 169 -20.97 -17.43 -16.61
C SER A 169 -21.54 -16.02 -16.86
N SER A 170 -21.77 -15.26 -15.79
CA SER A 170 -22.09 -13.84 -15.79
C SER A 170 -21.40 -13.16 -14.60
N ILE A 171 -21.05 -11.87 -14.71
CA ILE A 171 -20.53 -11.04 -13.61
C ILE A 171 -21.28 -9.71 -13.50
N SER A 172 -21.34 -9.16 -12.29
CA SER A 172 -22.01 -7.91 -11.94
C SER A 172 -20.99 -6.80 -11.66
N LEU A 173 -21.23 -5.60 -12.17
CA LEU A 173 -20.31 -4.45 -12.11
C LEU A 173 -20.89 -3.26 -11.34
N LEU A 174 -20.02 -2.46 -10.70
CA LEU A 174 -20.42 -1.23 -10.00
C LEU A 174 -21.13 -0.22 -10.94
N HIS A 175 -20.63 -0.08 -12.16
CA HIS A 175 -21.17 0.82 -13.18
C HIS A 175 -21.94 0.05 -14.25
N LYS A 176 -22.98 0.67 -14.80
CA LYS A 176 -23.79 0.10 -15.87
C LYS A 176 -22.99 0.00 -17.19
N PRO A 177 -22.82 -1.19 -17.79
CA PRO A 177 -21.98 -1.41 -18.97
C PRO A 177 -22.32 -0.52 -20.18
N GLU A 178 -23.61 -0.35 -20.47
CA GLU A 178 -24.08 0.48 -21.58
C GLU A 178 -23.72 1.95 -21.37
N ASP A 179 -23.78 2.42 -20.13
CA ASP A 179 -23.59 3.83 -19.77
C ASP A 179 -22.09 4.16 -19.67
N MET A 180 -21.23 3.16 -19.41
CA MET A 180 -19.79 3.23 -19.67
C MET A 180 -19.44 3.35 -21.16
N GLY A 181 -20.41 3.08 -22.05
CA GLY A 181 -20.23 3.04 -23.50
C GLY A 181 -19.68 1.71 -24.03
N TRP A 182 -19.70 0.64 -23.24
CA TRP A 182 -19.27 -0.71 -23.65
C TRP A 182 -20.30 -1.34 -24.59
N ARG A 183 -19.90 -2.40 -25.32
CA ARG A 183 -20.76 -3.07 -26.30
C ARG A 183 -20.68 -4.59 -26.18
N VAL A 184 -21.75 -5.26 -26.60
CA VAL A 184 -21.72 -6.70 -26.90
C VAL A 184 -20.66 -6.95 -27.98
N GLY A 185 -19.80 -7.95 -27.76
CA GLY A 185 -18.61 -8.19 -28.56
C GLY A 185 -17.36 -7.39 -28.15
N ASP A 186 -17.42 -6.51 -27.15
CA ASP A 186 -16.20 -5.93 -26.56
C ASP A 186 -15.43 -7.01 -25.76
N ARG A 187 -14.10 -6.97 -25.82
CA ARG A 187 -13.21 -7.78 -24.96
C ARG A 187 -12.96 -7.11 -23.63
N ILE A 188 -12.95 -7.91 -22.56
CA ILE A 188 -12.63 -7.48 -21.20
C ILE A 188 -11.61 -8.41 -20.55
N VAL A 189 -10.87 -7.89 -19.56
CA VAL A 189 -10.02 -8.70 -18.67
C VAL A 189 -10.40 -8.44 -17.21
N ILE A 190 -10.49 -9.51 -16.42
CA ILE A 190 -10.71 -9.47 -14.97
C ILE A 190 -9.36 -9.63 -14.25
N ALA A 191 -9.05 -8.74 -13.32
CA ALA A 191 -7.79 -8.77 -12.57
C ALA A 191 -7.74 -9.94 -11.56
N PRO A 192 -6.59 -10.61 -11.42
CA PRO A 192 -6.35 -11.54 -10.31
C PRO A 192 -6.10 -10.77 -9.02
N THR A 193 -6.62 -11.30 -7.92
CA THR A 193 -6.51 -10.72 -6.56
C THR A 193 -5.66 -11.57 -5.61
N MET A 194 -4.91 -12.55 -6.14
CA MET A 194 -4.12 -13.49 -5.33
C MET A 194 -2.76 -12.90 -4.91
N SER A 195 -2.42 -13.01 -3.62
CA SER A 195 -1.19 -12.43 -3.06
C SER A 195 0.12 -12.85 -3.73
N GLY A 196 1.03 -11.88 -3.88
CA GLY A 196 2.45 -12.15 -4.19
C GLY A 196 2.79 -12.50 -5.64
N SER A 197 2.08 -11.94 -6.63
CA SER A 197 2.18 -12.22 -8.08
C SER A 197 1.97 -13.70 -8.42
N ARG A 198 0.91 -14.29 -7.88
CA ARG A 198 0.59 -15.73 -8.04
C ARG A 198 -0.71 -16.01 -8.79
N GLY A 199 -1.50 -14.99 -9.09
CA GLY A 199 -2.75 -15.17 -9.85
C GLY A 199 -2.56 -14.98 -11.34
N ASP A 200 -3.46 -15.58 -12.13
CA ASP A 200 -3.59 -15.37 -13.57
C ASP A 200 -4.91 -14.62 -13.84
N ALA A 201 -4.93 -13.73 -14.83
CA ALA A 201 -6.12 -12.98 -15.23
C ALA A 201 -6.99 -13.76 -16.23
N GLU A 202 -8.24 -13.33 -16.39
CA GLU A 202 -9.20 -13.96 -17.29
C GLU A 202 -9.66 -13.01 -18.39
N ASP A 203 -9.60 -13.46 -19.65
CA ASP A 203 -9.90 -12.73 -20.89
C ASP A 203 -11.23 -13.24 -21.48
N TYR A 204 -12.24 -12.39 -21.49
CA TYR A 204 -13.61 -12.71 -21.92
C TYR A 204 -14.14 -11.73 -22.97
N THR A 205 -15.13 -12.18 -23.72
CA THR A 205 -15.95 -11.32 -24.61
C THR A 205 -17.35 -11.14 -24.00
N ILE A 206 -17.88 -9.93 -24.05
CA ILE A 206 -19.25 -9.62 -23.60
C ILE A 206 -20.26 -10.26 -24.56
N GLY A 207 -20.98 -11.29 -24.11
CA GLY A 207 -21.99 -12.01 -24.90
C GLY A 207 -23.36 -11.33 -24.93
N ARG A 208 -23.74 -10.65 -23.84
CA ARG A 208 -24.91 -9.76 -23.73
C ARG A 208 -24.83 -8.95 -22.43
N PHE A 209 -25.63 -7.89 -22.35
CA PHE A 209 -25.98 -7.23 -21.09
C PHE A 209 -27.20 -7.91 -20.46
N GLU A 210 -27.28 -7.86 -19.12
CA GLU A 210 -28.32 -8.44 -18.27
C GLU A 210 -28.71 -7.39 -17.20
N THR A 211 -29.79 -7.64 -16.46
CA THR A 211 -30.27 -6.74 -15.39
C THR A 211 -29.23 -6.53 -14.28
N ASN A 212 -29.34 -5.43 -13.53
CA ASN A 212 -28.48 -5.11 -12.38
C ASN A 212 -26.98 -5.08 -12.73
N ASN A 213 -26.63 -4.28 -13.75
CA ASN A 213 -25.26 -4.08 -14.25
C ASN A 213 -24.49 -5.38 -14.56
N THR A 214 -25.21 -6.45 -14.88
CA THR A 214 -24.64 -7.79 -15.10
C THR A 214 -24.33 -8.01 -16.57
N ILE A 215 -23.22 -8.69 -16.86
CA ILE A 215 -22.78 -9.04 -18.21
C ILE A 215 -22.60 -10.55 -18.35
N LYS A 216 -23.08 -11.09 -19.46
CA LYS A 216 -22.87 -12.49 -19.83
C LYS A 216 -21.49 -12.66 -20.45
N LEU A 217 -20.74 -13.67 -20.01
CA LEU A 217 -19.37 -13.91 -20.47
C LEU A 217 -19.29 -15.05 -21.48
N LEU A 218 -18.47 -14.85 -22.50
CA LEU A 218 -18.06 -15.83 -23.50
C LEU A 218 -16.53 -15.90 -23.56
N ASN A 219 -15.96 -17.07 -23.85
CA ASN A 219 -14.52 -17.20 -24.13
C ASN A 219 -14.16 -16.64 -25.51
N LYS A 220 -12.85 -16.67 -25.83
CA LYS A 220 -12.31 -16.37 -27.17
C LYS A 220 -12.91 -17.22 -28.31
N ASP A 221 -13.50 -18.39 -28.01
CA ASP A 221 -14.16 -19.28 -28.99
C ASP A 221 -15.69 -19.07 -29.07
N GLY A 222 -16.26 -18.14 -28.29
CA GLY A 222 -17.70 -17.88 -28.24
C GLY A 222 -18.52 -18.81 -27.34
N THR A 223 -17.91 -19.78 -26.65
CA THR A 223 -18.61 -20.65 -25.68
C THR A 223 -18.78 -19.95 -24.33
N SER A 224 -19.81 -20.33 -23.55
CA SER A 224 -19.98 -19.86 -22.16
C SER A 224 -19.18 -20.73 -21.19
N ILE A 225 -18.41 -20.09 -20.30
CA ILE A 225 -17.62 -20.74 -19.23
C ILE A 225 -17.77 -19.96 -17.92
N GLY A 226 -17.45 -20.61 -16.80
CA GLY A 226 -17.38 -19.98 -15.49
C GLY A 226 -16.15 -19.08 -15.31
N VAL A 227 -16.34 -17.93 -14.67
CA VAL A 227 -15.28 -17.10 -14.07
C VAL A 227 -14.48 -17.94 -13.07
N ILE A 228 -13.18 -17.76 -12.99
CA ILE A 228 -12.29 -18.53 -12.09
C ILE A 228 -11.76 -17.63 -10.95
N SER A 229 -11.90 -16.31 -11.07
CA SER A 229 -11.31 -15.32 -10.19
C SER A 229 -11.84 -15.32 -8.76
N SER A 230 -10.98 -14.87 -7.84
CA SER A 230 -11.32 -14.58 -6.45
C SER A 230 -11.80 -13.14 -6.28
N PHE A 231 -12.82 -12.95 -5.43
CA PHE A 231 -13.40 -11.66 -5.10
C PHE A 231 -13.29 -11.39 -3.60
N PHE A 232 -12.90 -10.17 -3.26
CA PHE A 232 -12.93 -9.63 -1.90
C PHE A 232 -14.03 -8.57 -1.80
N GLU A 233 -14.75 -8.57 -0.69
CA GLU A 233 -15.76 -7.54 -0.40
C GLU A 233 -15.09 -6.21 -0.02
N SER A 234 -15.68 -5.09 -0.44
CA SER A 234 -15.24 -3.76 0.02
C SER A 234 -15.55 -3.57 1.50
N LYS A 235 -14.62 -2.92 2.22
CA LYS A 235 -14.68 -2.76 3.69
C LYS A 235 -14.81 -1.28 4.08
N THR A 236 -15.73 -0.99 5.00
CA THR A 236 -15.93 0.35 5.60
C THR A 236 -14.87 0.62 6.66
N LEU A 237 -14.18 1.76 6.59
CA LEU A 237 -13.06 2.12 7.46
C LEU A 237 -13.30 3.46 8.21
N PHE A 238 -13.13 3.43 9.53
CA PHE A 238 -13.57 4.49 10.46
C PHE A 238 -12.46 5.40 11.02
N THR A 239 -11.45 5.74 10.22
CA THR A 239 -10.27 6.46 10.73
C THR A 239 -10.47 7.96 10.96
N GLY A 240 -11.67 8.49 10.71
CA GLY A 240 -12.07 9.88 10.98
C GLY A 240 -12.81 10.54 9.81
N GLU A 241 -12.49 10.16 8.57
CA GLU A 241 -13.09 10.73 7.35
C GLU A 241 -13.97 9.71 6.58
N ASN A 242 -14.47 8.65 7.25
CA ASN A 242 -15.47 7.68 6.72
C ASN A 242 -15.15 7.15 5.30
N MET A 243 -14.20 6.21 5.21
CA MET A 243 -13.66 5.73 3.93
C MET A 243 -14.16 4.34 3.49
N SER A 244 -13.98 4.04 2.21
CA SER A 244 -14.29 2.76 1.57
C SER A 244 -13.01 2.10 1.03
N ALA A 245 -12.62 0.94 1.58
CA ALA A 245 -11.56 0.12 1.00
C ALA A 245 -12.12 -0.75 -0.14
N LEU A 246 -11.82 -0.38 -1.38
CA LEU A 246 -12.33 -1.05 -2.58
C LEU A 246 -11.37 -2.16 -3.04
N MET A 247 -11.53 -3.34 -2.45
CA MET A 247 -10.71 -4.55 -2.70
C MET A 247 -11.25 -5.46 -3.81
N GLN A 248 -12.35 -5.09 -4.46
CA GLN A 248 -12.92 -5.83 -5.58
C GLN A 248 -11.97 -5.83 -6.80
N ALA A 249 -11.96 -6.93 -7.55
CA ALA A 249 -11.16 -7.06 -8.76
C ALA A 249 -11.56 -6.03 -9.84
N GLU A 250 -10.57 -5.48 -10.52
CA GLU A 250 -10.76 -4.61 -11.68
C GLU A 250 -11.23 -5.40 -12.90
N VAL A 251 -12.11 -4.79 -13.69
CA VAL A 251 -12.60 -5.31 -14.98
C VAL A 251 -12.37 -4.24 -16.03
N ILE A 252 -11.37 -4.45 -16.89
CA ILE A 252 -10.95 -3.49 -17.93
C ILE A 252 -11.55 -3.84 -19.30
N ASN A 253 -11.96 -2.85 -20.10
CA ASN A 253 -12.39 -3.04 -21.48
C ASN A 253 -11.25 -2.73 -22.46
N LEU A 254 -10.87 -3.71 -23.27
CA LEU A 254 -9.76 -3.67 -24.23
C LEU A 254 -10.19 -3.30 -25.67
N SER A 255 -11.50 -3.27 -25.96
CA SER A 255 -12.01 -2.98 -27.30
C SER A 255 -12.04 -1.47 -27.60
N ARG A 256 -11.41 -1.08 -28.71
CA ARG A 256 -11.49 0.26 -29.30
C ARG A 256 -11.73 0.15 -30.82
N ASN A 257 -12.22 1.21 -31.44
CA ASN A 257 -12.51 1.24 -32.87
C ASN A 257 -11.33 1.69 -33.74
N ILE A 258 -10.31 2.34 -33.15
CA ILE A 258 -9.02 2.60 -33.79
C ILE A 258 -7.98 1.62 -33.22
N LEU A 259 -7.27 0.93 -34.10
CA LEU A 259 -6.16 0.04 -33.76
C LEU A 259 -4.84 0.57 -34.33
N ILE A 260 -3.83 0.70 -33.47
CA ILE A 260 -2.43 0.94 -33.82
C ILE A 260 -1.68 -0.40 -33.63
N THR A 261 -1.23 -0.99 -34.73
CA THR A 261 -0.64 -2.34 -34.78
C THR A 261 0.40 -2.44 -35.91
N GLY A 262 1.00 -3.60 -36.13
CA GLY A 262 2.03 -3.77 -37.13
C GLY A 262 2.36 -5.22 -37.48
N ASP A 263 3.46 -5.37 -38.23
CA ASP A 263 4.05 -6.67 -38.57
C ASP A 263 4.55 -7.41 -37.33
N ASP A 264 4.67 -8.74 -37.45
CA ASP A 264 5.01 -9.59 -36.32
C ASP A 264 6.35 -9.24 -35.66
N PHE A 265 6.45 -9.56 -34.36
CA PHE A 265 7.65 -9.34 -33.57
C PHE A 265 8.84 -10.07 -34.18
N GLN A 266 9.84 -9.33 -34.63
CA GLN A 266 11.04 -9.91 -35.22
C GLN A 266 12.17 -9.97 -34.20
N HIS A 267 12.80 -11.13 -34.06
CA HIS A 267 14.13 -11.18 -33.44
C HIS A 267 15.19 -10.76 -34.45
N VAL A 268 16.00 -9.78 -34.08
CA VAL A 268 17.21 -9.38 -34.81
C VAL A 268 18.43 -9.63 -33.95
N ASN A 269 19.51 -10.11 -34.56
CA ASN A 269 20.78 -10.30 -33.87
C ASN A 269 21.36 -8.95 -33.44
N CYS A 270 22.14 -8.96 -32.37
CA CYS A 270 22.93 -7.81 -31.96
C CYS A 270 24.03 -7.44 -32.96
N VAL A 271 24.45 -6.18 -32.90
CA VAL A 271 25.74 -5.71 -33.37
C VAL A 271 26.61 -5.39 -32.14
N ASN A 272 27.89 -5.72 -32.19
CA ASN A 272 28.77 -5.81 -31.00
C ASN A 272 29.53 -4.50 -30.73
N ASP A 273 28.82 -3.38 -30.86
CA ASP A 273 29.44 -2.07 -31.13
C ASP A 273 29.66 -1.22 -29.86
N VAL A 274 29.16 -1.67 -28.70
CA VAL A 274 29.25 -0.92 -27.44
C VAL A 274 30.40 -1.45 -26.56
N ALA A 275 31.36 -0.57 -26.28
CA ALA A 275 32.35 -0.79 -25.22
C ALA A 275 31.68 -0.77 -23.82
N ASP A 276 32.42 -1.14 -22.78
CA ASP A 276 31.90 -1.42 -21.43
C ASP A 276 31.44 -0.19 -20.59
N GLY A 277 30.99 0.88 -21.26
CA GLY A 277 30.33 2.03 -20.62
C GLY A 277 28.83 1.81 -20.42
N LYS A 278 28.24 2.57 -19.49
CA LYS A 278 26.79 2.83 -19.50
C LYS A 278 26.41 3.47 -20.85
N PRO A 279 25.20 3.23 -21.39
CA PRO A 279 24.78 3.91 -22.63
C PRO A 279 24.81 5.42 -22.43
N SER A 280 25.20 6.16 -23.47
CA SER A 280 24.76 7.54 -23.62
C SER A 280 23.24 7.51 -23.83
N ASP A 281 22.49 8.31 -23.08
CA ASP A 281 21.01 8.32 -23.09
C ASP A 281 20.41 8.96 -24.36
N SER A 282 21.18 9.02 -25.44
CA SER A 282 20.75 9.42 -26.76
C SER A 282 19.91 8.33 -27.43
N ILE A 283 19.05 8.74 -28.36
CA ILE A 283 18.19 7.85 -29.17
C ILE A 283 19.03 6.95 -30.13
N GLN A 284 20.37 7.11 -30.13
CA GLN A 284 21.33 6.58 -31.11
C GLN A 284 21.61 5.07 -31.01
N ALA A 285 20.78 4.30 -30.30
CA ALA A 285 20.69 2.85 -30.48
C ALA A 285 20.06 2.56 -31.87
N ASP A 286 20.84 2.82 -32.92
CA ASP A 286 20.39 2.83 -34.31
C ASP A 286 20.27 1.43 -34.94
N HIS A 287 20.71 0.43 -34.17
CA HIS A 287 20.73 -1.00 -34.42
C HIS A 287 20.38 -1.73 -33.11
N CYS A 288 20.36 -3.07 -33.13
CA CYS A 288 20.27 -3.85 -31.90
C CYS A 288 21.60 -3.84 -31.14
N SER A 289 21.87 -2.81 -30.35
CA SER A 289 23.13 -2.68 -29.61
C SER A 289 23.19 -3.70 -28.48
N CYS A 290 24.31 -4.43 -28.34
CA CYS A 290 24.55 -5.32 -27.20
C CYS A 290 25.59 -4.73 -26.23
N TRP A 291 25.25 -4.67 -24.94
CA TRP A 291 26.18 -4.34 -23.86
C TRP A 291 26.82 -5.63 -23.34
N LYS A 292 28.16 -5.75 -23.32
CA LYS A 292 28.84 -7.01 -22.94
C LYS A 292 28.50 -7.54 -21.55
N HIS A 293 28.16 -6.65 -20.61
CA HIS A 293 27.78 -7.00 -19.23
C HIS A 293 26.33 -7.53 -19.10
N ILE A 294 25.55 -7.49 -20.17
CA ILE A 294 24.20 -8.03 -20.25
C ILE A 294 24.23 -9.21 -21.23
N SER A 295 23.85 -10.40 -20.79
CA SER A 295 23.88 -11.64 -21.59
C SER A 295 22.74 -11.71 -22.62
N ARG A 296 22.61 -10.66 -23.43
CA ARG A 296 21.70 -10.54 -24.56
C ARG A 296 22.47 -10.84 -25.86
N ASN A 297 21.82 -11.46 -26.84
CA ASN A 297 22.33 -11.61 -28.21
C ASN A 297 21.32 -11.19 -29.29
N LYS A 298 20.04 -10.99 -28.92
CA LYS A 298 18.98 -10.52 -29.83
C LYS A 298 18.14 -9.41 -29.22
N CYS A 299 17.57 -8.57 -30.06
CA CYS A 299 16.47 -7.67 -29.70
C CYS A 299 15.13 -8.31 -30.10
N THR A 300 14.03 -7.74 -29.63
CA THR A 300 12.68 -8.04 -30.13
C THR A 300 12.13 -6.75 -30.73
N LEU A 301 11.83 -6.71 -32.03
CA LEU A 301 11.30 -5.51 -32.70
C LEU A 301 9.79 -5.61 -32.87
N GLY A 302 9.04 -4.83 -32.08
CA GLY A 302 7.64 -4.47 -32.36
C GLY A 302 7.53 -3.11 -33.05
N LEU A 303 6.32 -2.56 -33.13
CA LEU A 303 6.16 -1.12 -33.39
C LEU A 303 6.55 -0.29 -32.17
N HIS A 304 6.79 1.00 -32.34
CA HIS A 304 6.83 1.93 -31.21
C HIS A 304 6.15 3.26 -31.58
N THR A 305 5.53 3.91 -30.60
CA THR A 305 4.96 5.26 -30.78
C THR A 305 5.72 6.28 -29.95
N ILE A 306 5.95 7.47 -30.52
CA ILE A 306 6.81 8.49 -29.90
C ILE A 306 6.46 9.92 -30.35
N ALA A 307 6.59 10.90 -29.47
CA ALA A 307 6.79 12.30 -29.86
C ALA A 307 8.12 12.80 -29.28
N VAL A 308 8.97 13.34 -30.15
CA VAL A 308 10.34 13.77 -29.81
C VAL A 308 10.48 15.29 -29.91
N GLY A 309 11.05 15.88 -28.86
CA GLY A 309 11.60 17.24 -28.86
C GLY A 309 10.57 18.36 -28.66
N PRO A 310 11.05 19.59 -28.36
CA PRO A 310 10.18 20.70 -27.97
C PRO A 310 9.06 21.02 -28.96
N GLY A 311 7.87 21.28 -28.42
CA GLY A 311 6.68 21.68 -29.19
C GLY A 311 6.01 20.58 -30.02
N SER A 312 6.56 19.36 -30.04
CA SER A 312 5.90 18.19 -30.60
C SER A 312 4.67 17.81 -29.77
N VAL A 313 3.66 17.18 -30.38
CA VAL A 313 2.42 16.77 -29.68
C VAL A 313 2.06 15.33 -30.01
N LEU A 314 1.79 14.54 -28.97
CA LEU A 314 1.15 13.23 -29.07
C LEU A 314 -0.16 13.23 -28.29
N SER A 315 -1.28 13.16 -29.01
CA SER A 315 -2.62 12.95 -28.45
C SER A 315 -3.18 11.65 -28.99
N LEU A 316 -3.10 10.57 -28.20
CA LEU A 316 -3.73 9.28 -28.49
C LEU A 316 -4.90 9.11 -27.53
N GLN A 317 -6.12 9.11 -28.06
CA GLN A 317 -7.35 9.06 -27.26
C GLN A 317 -8.26 7.93 -27.75
N TYR A 318 -8.68 7.06 -26.82
CA TYR A 318 -9.55 5.90 -27.09
C TYR A 318 -9.05 4.98 -28.23
N THR A 319 -7.73 4.80 -28.34
CA THR A 319 -7.09 3.87 -29.29
C THR A 319 -6.71 2.56 -28.61
N ARG A 320 -6.64 1.46 -29.37
CA ARG A 320 -5.95 0.23 -28.95
C ARG A 320 -4.55 0.20 -29.55
N ILE A 321 -3.56 -0.18 -28.75
CA ILE A 321 -2.16 -0.29 -29.15
C ILE A 321 -1.66 -1.70 -28.78
N GLU A 322 -1.14 -2.42 -29.77
CA GLU A 322 -0.63 -3.79 -29.62
C GLU A 322 0.67 -3.98 -30.43
N LYS A 323 1.30 -5.17 -30.35
CA LYS A 323 2.54 -5.50 -31.08
C LYS A 323 3.67 -4.49 -30.86
N CYS A 324 3.69 -3.86 -29.69
CA CYS A 324 4.45 -2.65 -29.42
C CYS A 324 5.65 -2.87 -28.47
N GLY A 325 6.56 -1.91 -28.45
CA GLY A 325 7.81 -1.97 -27.68
C GLY A 325 8.91 -2.74 -28.42
N GLN A 326 10.17 -2.29 -28.29
CA GLN A 326 11.33 -2.97 -28.85
C GLN A 326 12.34 -3.36 -27.76
N ARG A 327 12.25 -4.59 -27.26
CA ARG A 327 13.14 -5.13 -26.21
C ARG A 327 14.60 -5.00 -26.61
N GLY A 328 15.40 -4.33 -25.78
CA GLY A 328 16.83 -4.15 -25.99
C GLY A 328 17.21 -2.91 -26.82
N ILE A 329 16.26 -2.04 -27.16
CA ILE A 329 16.54 -0.75 -27.83
C ILE A 329 15.92 0.39 -27.00
N LEU A 330 16.78 1.29 -26.50
CA LEU A 330 16.40 2.42 -25.65
C LEU A 330 15.41 3.37 -26.35
N GLY A 331 14.44 3.92 -25.61
CA GLY A 331 13.48 4.89 -26.14
C GLY A 331 12.40 4.31 -27.07
N LYS A 332 12.34 3.00 -27.28
CA LYS A 332 11.39 2.32 -28.19
C LYS A 332 10.25 1.65 -27.43
N TYR A 333 9.43 2.47 -26.79
CA TYR A 333 8.35 2.06 -25.89
C TYR A 333 7.00 1.99 -26.62
N CYS A 334 5.97 1.42 -25.99
CA CYS A 334 4.63 1.36 -26.62
C CYS A 334 4.07 2.77 -26.87
N VAL A 335 4.15 3.65 -25.87
CA VAL A 335 3.89 5.09 -25.94
C VAL A 335 5.05 5.84 -25.28
N HIS A 336 5.59 6.87 -25.94
CA HIS A 336 6.74 7.63 -25.42
C HIS A 336 6.58 9.14 -25.68
N LEU A 337 6.50 9.92 -24.59
CA LEU A 337 6.66 11.37 -24.61
C LEU A 337 8.12 11.70 -24.30
N HIS A 338 8.89 12.16 -25.28
CA HIS A 338 10.35 12.22 -25.22
C HIS A 338 10.90 13.64 -25.40
N LEU A 339 11.37 14.23 -24.30
CA LEU A 339 12.05 15.54 -24.26
C LEU A 339 11.20 16.67 -24.89
N ILE A 340 9.88 16.62 -24.70
CA ILE A 340 8.94 17.59 -25.26
C ILE A 340 8.94 18.90 -24.45
N THR A 341 9.48 18.87 -23.23
CA THR A 341 9.38 19.92 -22.20
C THR A 341 7.90 20.16 -21.83
N LYS A 342 7.36 21.37 -21.96
CA LYS A 342 5.98 21.70 -21.58
C LYS A 342 4.99 21.19 -22.64
N CYS A 343 4.12 20.22 -22.29
CA CYS A 343 3.11 19.70 -23.22
C CYS A 343 1.74 19.41 -22.57
N SER A 344 0.99 20.46 -22.23
CA SER A 344 -0.44 20.36 -21.85
C SER A 344 -1.34 19.84 -22.98
N ASP A 345 -0.87 19.93 -24.23
CA ASP A 345 -1.50 19.35 -25.42
C ASP A 345 -1.30 17.83 -25.54
N CYS A 346 -0.36 17.24 -24.78
CA CYS A 346 -0.06 15.81 -24.83
C CYS A 346 -1.08 15.03 -23.98
N LYS A 347 -1.85 14.16 -24.64
CA LYS A 347 -3.02 13.49 -24.07
C LYS A 347 -3.05 12.02 -24.44
N ILE A 348 -2.73 11.16 -23.49
CA ILE A 348 -2.86 9.71 -23.56
C ILE A 348 -4.10 9.36 -22.73
N ILE A 349 -5.28 9.31 -23.36
CA ILE A 349 -6.57 9.22 -22.63
C ILE A 349 -7.40 8.02 -23.08
N GLY A 350 -7.86 7.20 -22.14
CA GLY A 350 -8.85 6.14 -22.39
C GLY A 350 -8.38 5.00 -23.29
N ASN A 351 -7.08 4.87 -23.56
CA ASN A 351 -6.53 3.86 -24.47
C ASN A 351 -6.57 2.46 -23.85
N ALA A 352 -6.39 1.45 -24.71
CA ALA A 352 -6.05 0.08 -24.30
C ALA A 352 -4.66 -0.26 -24.87
N VAL A 353 -3.69 -0.59 -24.02
CA VAL A 353 -2.34 -0.99 -24.46
C VAL A 353 -2.10 -2.43 -24.01
N GLU A 354 -1.89 -3.35 -24.96
CA GLU A 354 -1.80 -4.78 -24.65
C GLU A 354 -0.66 -5.51 -25.38
N TYR A 355 -0.08 -6.52 -24.70
CA TYR A 355 1.02 -7.36 -25.21
C TYR A 355 2.23 -6.54 -25.70
N GLY A 356 2.63 -5.56 -24.89
CA GLY A 356 3.80 -4.73 -25.13
C GLY A 356 5.07 -5.42 -24.64
N HIS A 357 6.11 -5.49 -25.48
CA HIS A 357 7.40 -6.15 -25.17
C HIS A 357 8.51 -5.17 -24.72
N GLN A 358 8.11 -3.97 -24.32
CA GLN A 358 8.86 -2.99 -23.54
C GLN A 358 7.83 -2.07 -22.85
N ARG A 359 8.31 -1.11 -22.03
CA ARG A 359 7.54 -0.14 -21.23
C ARG A 359 6.27 0.42 -21.92
N GLY A 360 5.19 0.55 -21.15
CA GLY A 360 3.85 0.86 -21.65
C GLY A 360 3.65 2.32 -22.06
N THR A 361 3.74 3.25 -21.10
CA THR A 361 3.70 4.69 -21.34
C THR A 361 4.83 5.37 -20.59
N THR A 362 5.81 5.84 -21.34
CA THR A 362 6.97 6.58 -20.81
C THR A 362 6.76 8.08 -20.93
N ILE A 363 7.03 8.78 -19.82
CA ILE A 363 7.16 10.23 -19.73
C ILE A 363 8.63 10.52 -19.46
N HIS A 364 9.31 11.18 -20.40
CA HIS A 364 10.74 11.50 -20.33
C HIS A 364 10.94 12.98 -20.66
N GLY A 365 11.51 13.76 -19.73
CA GLY A 365 11.80 15.18 -19.92
C GLY A 365 10.57 15.99 -20.42
N THR A 366 9.41 15.65 -19.88
CA THR A 366 8.10 16.19 -20.29
C THR A 366 7.28 16.56 -19.05
N HIS A 367 6.55 17.67 -19.12
CA HIS A 367 5.76 18.24 -18.03
C HIS A 367 4.34 18.56 -18.51
N LEU A 368 3.37 18.55 -17.59
CA LEU A 368 1.95 18.86 -17.81
C LEU A 368 1.16 17.91 -18.74
N ALA A 369 1.74 16.77 -19.15
CA ALA A 369 1.03 15.80 -19.97
C ALA A 369 -0.09 15.08 -19.17
N THR A 370 -1.17 14.70 -19.85
CA THR A 370 -2.30 13.97 -19.25
C THR A 370 -2.29 12.51 -19.69
N ILE A 371 -2.19 11.59 -18.73
CA ILE A 371 -2.21 10.14 -18.88
C ILE A 371 -3.39 9.63 -18.03
N GLU A 372 -4.57 9.52 -18.62
CA GLU A 372 -5.83 9.33 -17.87
C GLU A 372 -6.70 8.17 -18.40
N ASN A 373 -7.36 7.42 -17.51
CA ASN A 373 -8.30 6.34 -17.84
C ASN A 373 -7.73 5.23 -18.76
N ASN A 374 -6.41 5.11 -18.92
CA ASN A 374 -5.84 4.08 -19.79
C ASN A 374 -5.87 2.72 -19.09
N VAL A 375 -6.07 1.67 -19.88
CA VAL A 375 -6.02 0.29 -19.39
C VAL A 375 -4.87 -0.47 -20.05
N TYR A 376 -4.11 -1.20 -19.25
CA TYR A 376 -2.89 -1.88 -19.64
C TYR A 376 -2.94 -3.36 -19.27
N ASN A 377 -2.55 -4.24 -20.21
CA ASN A 377 -2.62 -5.70 -20.02
C ASN A 377 -1.43 -6.43 -20.67
N ASP A 378 -0.70 -7.25 -19.90
CA ASP A 378 0.52 -7.95 -20.36
C ASP A 378 1.56 -6.98 -20.97
N ILE A 379 1.75 -5.84 -20.32
CA ILE A 379 2.86 -4.92 -20.61
C ILE A 379 4.11 -5.44 -19.91
N ARG A 380 5.18 -5.63 -20.68
CA ARG A 380 6.45 -6.17 -20.22
C ARG A 380 7.39 -5.06 -19.76
N GLY A 381 7.78 -5.13 -18.49
CA GLY A 381 8.53 -4.10 -17.79
C GLY A 381 7.61 -3.07 -17.12
N ALA A 382 8.06 -1.82 -16.98
CA ALA A 382 7.25 -0.79 -16.33
C ALA A 382 5.99 -0.40 -17.13
N ILE A 383 4.81 -0.35 -16.50
CA ILE A 383 3.56 -0.01 -17.19
C ILE A 383 3.50 1.50 -17.48
N ILE A 384 3.69 2.33 -16.46
CA ILE A 384 3.90 3.78 -16.56
C ILE A 384 5.29 4.09 -15.99
N TYR A 385 6.10 4.86 -16.74
CA TYR A 385 7.52 5.02 -16.45
C TYR A 385 7.94 6.50 -16.59
N VAL A 386 8.47 7.08 -15.52
CA VAL A 386 8.90 8.49 -15.45
C VAL A 386 10.44 8.53 -15.39
N GLU A 387 11.07 8.87 -16.53
CA GLU A 387 12.42 8.37 -16.89
C GLU A 387 13.61 9.05 -16.20
N ASP A 388 13.69 10.39 -16.19
CA ASP A 388 14.96 11.09 -15.94
C ASP A 388 15.05 11.80 -14.57
N GLY A 389 13.90 12.17 -13.99
CA GLY A 389 13.78 12.84 -12.69
C GLY A 389 13.33 14.30 -12.79
N ASN A 390 13.35 14.92 -13.97
CA ASN A 390 12.94 16.32 -14.15
C ASN A 390 11.45 16.49 -14.52
N GLU A 391 10.73 15.40 -14.81
CA GLU A 391 9.32 15.43 -15.20
C GLU A 391 8.45 16.02 -14.09
N MET A 392 7.57 16.99 -14.38
CA MET A 392 6.77 17.69 -13.37
C MET A 392 5.30 17.78 -13.75
N TYR A 393 4.44 17.69 -12.74
CA TYR A 393 3.01 17.98 -12.79
C TYR A 393 2.26 17.28 -13.93
N ASN A 394 2.77 16.13 -14.37
CA ASN A 394 2.04 15.24 -15.27
C ASN A 394 0.91 14.57 -14.49
N ARG A 395 -0.25 14.43 -15.14
CA ARG A 395 -1.50 13.95 -14.54
C ARG A 395 -1.68 12.49 -14.89
N ILE A 396 -1.39 11.61 -13.94
CA ILE A 396 -1.45 10.15 -14.08
C ILE A 396 -2.69 9.70 -13.30
N PHE A 397 -3.87 9.73 -13.95
CA PHE A 397 -5.17 9.66 -13.26
C PHE A 397 -5.99 8.43 -13.68
N TYR A 398 -6.53 7.69 -12.71
CA TYR A 398 -7.51 6.61 -12.92
C TYR A 398 -7.10 5.53 -13.95
N ASN A 399 -5.80 5.28 -14.11
CA ASN A 399 -5.29 4.23 -15.00
C ASN A 399 -5.33 2.86 -14.31
N VAL A 400 -5.56 1.79 -15.06
CA VAL A 400 -5.52 0.41 -14.54
C VAL A 400 -4.51 -0.42 -15.29
N GLY A 401 -3.57 -1.05 -14.57
CA GLY A 401 -2.60 -1.97 -15.17
C GLY A 401 -2.61 -3.35 -14.52
N ILE A 402 -3.01 -4.35 -15.29
CA ILE A 402 -3.05 -5.75 -14.88
C ILE A 402 -1.79 -6.44 -15.42
N CYS A 403 -1.01 -7.06 -14.52
CA CYS A 403 -0.11 -8.13 -14.94
C CYS A 403 -0.88 -9.46 -14.92
N PRO A 404 -1.18 -10.09 -16.08
CA PRO A 404 -2.20 -11.13 -16.12
C PRO A 404 -1.68 -12.55 -15.89
N TRP A 405 -0.44 -12.72 -15.41
CA TRP A 405 0.19 -14.04 -15.25
C TRP A 405 0.84 -14.21 -13.88
N SER A 406 0.77 -15.41 -13.33
CA SER A 406 1.59 -15.82 -12.19
C SER A 406 3.08 -15.72 -12.54
N LYS A 407 3.90 -15.29 -11.57
CA LYS A 407 5.37 -15.31 -11.69
C LYS A 407 5.92 -16.73 -11.83
N SER A 408 5.22 -17.75 -11.33
CA SER A 408 5.63 -19.16 -11.39
C SER A 408 5.24 -19.88 -12.69
N GLY A 409 4.45 -19.22 -13.56
CA GLY A 409 4.00 -19.79 -14.84
C GLY A 409 5.03 -19.68 -15.97
N GLU A 410 4.78 -20.33 -17.10
CA GLU A 410 5.64 -20.28 -18.30
C GLU A 410 5.91 -18.84 -18.78
N LYS A 411 4.92 -17.95 -18.65
CA LYS A 411 5.02 -16.52 -19.01
C LYS A 411 5.77 -15.67 -17.97
N ARG A 412 6.11 -16.22 -16.78
CA ARG A 412 6.97 -15.62 -15.73
C ARG A 412 6.57 -14.18 -15.33
N GLY A 413 5.29 -13.98 -15.01
CA GLY A 413 4.72 -12.67 -14.70
C GLY A 413 4.79 -11.71 -15.90
N CYS A 414 5.19 -10.45 -15.66
CA CYS A 414 5.31 -9.40 -16.67
C CYS A 414 6.73 -8.80 -16.76
N THR A 415 7.72 -9.55 -16.31
CA THR A 415 9.14 -9.17 -16.39
C THR A 415 9.69 -9.34 -17.81
N VAL A 416 10.76 -8.60 -18.14
CA VAL A 416 11.47 -8.69 -19.42
C VAL A 416 12.99 -8.49 -19.24
N PRO A 417 13.83 -9.37 -19.81
CA PRO A 417 15.28 -9.30 -19.65
C PRO A 417 16.00 -8.56 -20.78
N GLY A 418 17.15 -7.97 -20.46
CA GLY A 418 18.07 -7.36 -21.41
C GLY A 418 17.72 -5.93 -21.81
N THR A 419 16.99 -5.21 -20.97
CA THR A 419 16.67 -3.78 -21.17
C THR A 419 17.80 -2.88 -20.64
N ASP A 420 17.68 -1.56 -20.83
CA ASP A 420 18.58 -0.53 -20.27
C ASP A 420 18.39 -0.30 -18.75
N ASN A 421 17.28 -0.77 -18.17
CA ASN A 421 16.95 -0.55 -16.76
C ASN A 421 16.44 -1.87 -16.15
N ASP A 422 17.37 -2.68 -15.67
CA ASP A 422 17.03 -3.94 -15.00
C ASP A 422 16.16 -3.71 -13.76
N GLN A 423 16.34 -2.57 -13.08
CA GLN A 423 15.58 -2.19 -11.90
C GLN A 423 14.09 -1.99 -12.20
N SER A 424 13.71 -1.39 -13.33
CA SER A 424 12.30 -1.13 -13.67
C SER A 424 11.60 -2.22 -14.46
N ASP A 425 12.36 -3.14 -15.07
CA ASP A 425 11.81 -4.05 -16.10
C ASP A 425 11.93 -5.55 -15.76
N THR A 426 12.86 -5.93 -14.86
CA THR A 426 13.16 -7.35 -14.55
C THR A 426 12.61 -7.80 -13.19
N THR A 427 12.89 -9.05 -12.80
CA THR A 427 12.69 -9.63 -11.47
C THR A 427 13.31 -8.83 -10.30
N LEU A 428 14.15 -7.83 -10.58
CA LEU A 428 14.65 -6.92 -9.54
C LEU A 428 13.51 -6.05 -8.99
N ASN A 429 12.92 -5.15 -9.78
CA ASN A 429 11.83 -4.30 -9.31
C ASN A 429 10.79 -3.88 -10.41
N GLN A 430 10.42 -4.75 -11.37
CA GLN A 430 9.32 -4.47 -12.32
C GLN A 430 8.09 -3.88 -11.63
N ALA A 431 7.50 -2.82 -12.19
CA ALA A 431 6.43 -2.07 -11.51
C ALA A 431 5.26 -1.68 -12.43
N GLY A 432 4.08 -1.48 -11.83
CA GLY A 432 2.97 -0.77 -12.46
C GLY A 432 3.35 0.69 -12.75
N LEU A 433 3.53 1.50 -11.70
CA LEU A 433 4.10 2.84 -11.78
C LEU A 433 5.57 2.82 -11.34
N TRP A 434 6.49 3.19 -12.22
CA TRP A 434 7.91 3.43 -11.90
C TRP A 434 8.28 4.90 -12.14
N GLY A 435 9.13 5.49 -11.30
CA GLY A 435 9.63 6.84 -11.55
C GLY A 435 10.89 7.26 -10.81
N LEU A 436 11.65 8.16 -11.43
CA LEU A 436 12.64 8.99 -10.75
C LEU A 436 12.04 10.28 -10.18
N SER A 437 11.03 10.88 -10.84
CA SER A 437 10.48 12.18 -10.44
C SER A 437 9.22 12.09 -9.57
N PHE A 438 9.32 12.57 -8.33
CA PHE A 438 8.21 12.61 -7.37
C PHE A 438 7.21 13.74 -7.61
N THR A 439 7.56 14.77 -8.38
CA THR A 439 6.76 16.01 -8.51
C THR A 439 5.63 15.88 -9.55
N ASN A 440 4.99 14.71 -9.62
CA ASN A 440 3.90 14.38 -10.53
C ASN A 440 2.62 14.01 -9.75
N TYR A 441 1.47 14.01 -10.41
CA TYR A 441 0.18 13.76 -9.76
C TYR A 441 -0.34 12.37 -10.14
N ALA A 442 -0.30 11.41 -9.20
CA ALA A 442 -0.85 10.07 -9.38
C ALA A 442 -2.07 9.87 -8.48
N ILE A 443 -3.27 9.87 -9.08
CA ILE A 443 -4.56 9.81 -8.36
C ILE A 443 -5.40 8.65 -8.87
N GLY A 444 -5.89 7.80 -7.96
CA GLY A 444 -6.88 6.76 -8.26
C GLY A 444 -6.41 5.65 -9.22
N ASN A 445 -5.10 5.49 -9.45
CA ASN A 445 -4.59 4.42 -10.32
C ASN A 445 -4.64 3.07 -9.62
N ARG A 446 -4.83 1.98 -10.37
CA ARG A 446 -4.91 0.63 -9.81
C ARG A 446 -3.95 -0.32 -10.53
N PHE A 447 -3.01 -0.92 -9.80
CA PHE A 447 -2.05 -1.88 -10.36
C PHE A 447 -2.13 -3.22 -9.64
N ALA A 448 -2.50 -4.26 -10.40
CA ALA A 448 -2.79 -5.60 -9.89
C ALA A 448 -1.70 -6.59 -10.31
N ASN A 449 -1.26 -7.44 -9.38
CA ASN A 449 -0.45 -8.65 -9.61
C ASN A 449 0.94 -8.42 -10.29
N ASN A 450 1.32 -7.16 -10.53
CA ASN A 450 2.67 -6.74 -10.94
C ASN A 450 3.71 -7.12 -9.88
N PHE A 451 4.99 -7.22 -10.24
CA PHE A 451 6.02 -7.51 -9.24
C PHE A 451 6.08 -6.41 -8.17
N ASN A 452 5.88 -5.15 -8.57
CA ASN A 452 5.58 -4.02 -7.69
C ASN A 452 4.35 -3.23 -8.19
N GLY A 453 3.55 -2.66 -7.30
CA GLY A 453 2.46 -1.75 -7.65
C GLY A 453 2.99 -0.37 -8.05
N MET A 454 3.68 0.29 -7.11
CA MET A 454 4.34 1.57 -7.31
C MET A 454 5.77 1.51 -6.76
N LEU A 455 6.74 1.95 -7.56
CA LEU A 455 8.13 2.05 -7.18
C LEU A 455 8.74 3.38 -7.64
N TYR A 456 8.96 4.29 -6.70
CA TYR A 456 9.87 5.41 -6.95
C TYR A 456 11.29 5.06 -6.49
N GLN A 457 12.31 5.37 -7.31
CA GLN A 457 13.65 4.81 -7.12
C GLN A 457 14.79 5.75 -7.54
N GLU A 458 15.17 6.67 -6.65
CA GLU A 458 16.44 7.41 -6.80
C GLU A 458 17.69 6.52 -6.62
N GLN A 459 17.61 5.33 -5.98
CA GLN A 459 18.82 4.57 -5.65
C GLN A 459 19.61 4.17 -6.91
N GLY A 460 20.78 4.80 -7.09
CA GLY A 460 21.67 4.68 -8.26
C GLY A 460 21.64 5.88 -9.24
N PHE A 461 20.82 6.88 -8.96
CA PHE A 461 20.50 8.05 -9.79
C PHE A 461 20.40 9.35 -8.93
N ASP A 462 21.29 9.52 -7.94
CA ASP A 462 21.28 10.62 -6.96
C ASP A 462 21.42 12.03 -7.59
N ARG A 463 21.86 12.08 -8.85
CA ARG A 463 22.00 13.28 -9.68
C ARG A 463 21.05 13.34 -10.87
N GLY A 464 19.97 12.56 -10.83
CA GLY A 464 19.10 12.31 -11.98
C GLY A 464 19.71 11.27 -12.93
N ARG A 465 18.98 11.00 -14.01
CA ARG A 465 19.43 10.16 -15.13
C ARG A 465 19.46 10.99 -16.42
N GLY A 466 20.03 10.43 -17.49
CA GLY A 466 19.84 10.90 -18.85
C GLY A 466 20.28 12.33 -19.09
N HIS A 467 19.39 13.11 -19.71
CA HIS A 467 19.65 14.48 -20.12
C HIS A 467 19.80 15.43 -18.94
N VAL A 468 19.46 14.98 -17.71
CA VAL A 468 19.58 15.76 -16.47
C VAL A 468 20.58 15.16 -15.46
N ASN A 469 21.35 14.14 -15.86
CA ASN A 469 22.41 13.56 -15.04
C ASN A 469 23.46 14.64 -14.66
N GLY A 470 23.63 14.85 -13.36
CA GLY A 470 24.49 15.90 -12.79
C GLY A 470 23.77 17.22 -12.51
N LEU A 471 22.54 17.40 -13.00
CA LEU A 471 21.75 18.64 -12.94
C LEU A 471 20.55 18.55 -11.98
N GLU A 472 20.13 17.34 -11.62
CA GLU A 472 19.01 17.08 -10.70
C GLU A 472 19.47 16.66 -9.29
N CYS A 473 18.51 16.60 -8.35
CA CYS A 473 18.71 16.02 -7.03
C CYS A 473 17.48 15.20 -6.55
N PRO A 474 17.21 14.01 -7.15
CA PRO A 474 15.91 13.33 -7.03
C PRO A 474 15.47 12.99 -5.61
N SER A 475 16.41 12.65 -4.71
CA SER A 475 16.12 12.41 -3.29
C SER A 475 15.50 13.60 -2.55
N PHE A 476 15.62 14.83 -3.08
CA PHE A 476 15.21 16.07 -2.42
C PHE A 476 14.04 16.77 -3.12
N GLN A 477 13.41 16.10 -4.08
CA GLN A 477 12.31 16.69 -4.84
C GLN A 477 11.02 16.79 -4.02
N GLN A 478 10.30 17.88 -4.23
CA GLN A 478 8.93 18.04 -3.76
C GLN A 478 8.03 16.91 -4.31
N ILE A 479 7.25 16.30 -3.43
CA ILE A 479 6.30 15.23 -3.79
C ILE A 479 4.99 15.87 -4.23
N GLY A 480 4.45 15.45 -5.38
CA GLY A 480 3.12 15.86 -5.86
C GLY A 480 1.98 15.11 -5.14
N ARG A 481 0.73 15.26 -5.60
CA ARG A 481 -0.38 14.43 -5.08
C ARG A 481 -0.18 12.95 -5.45
N LEU A 482 -0.01 12.11 -4.44
CA LEU A 482 0.01 10.65 -4.54
C LEU A 482 -1.13 10.12 -3.68
N GLU A 483 -2.28 9.86 -4.32
CA GLU A 483 -3.56 9.80 -3.61
C GLU A 483 -4.56 8.74 -4.11
N GLY A 484 -5.13 7.96 -3.18
CA GLY A 484 -6.23 7.02 -3.46
C GLY A 484 -5.89 5.90 -4.44
N ASN A 485 -4.61 5.65 -4.69
CA ASN A 485 -4.17 4.60 -5.58
C ASN A 485 -4.34 3.23 -4.90
N THR A 486 -4.59 2.18 -5.67
CA THR A 486 -4.74 0.81 -5.15
C THR A 486 -3.69 -0.13 -5.74
N PHE A 487 -2.90 -0.77 -4.89
CA PHE A 487 -1.84 -1.68 -5.31
C PHE A 487 -2.04 -3.02 -4.63
N HIS A 488 -2.26 -4.09 -5.40
CA HIS A 488 -2.64 -5.37 -4.80
C HIS A 488 -2.09 -6.60 -5.49
N GLY A 489 -1.97 -7.66 -4.69
CA GLY A 489 -1.44 -8.95 -5.12
C GLY A 489 0.00 -8.89 -5.59
N CYS A 490 0.78 -7.86 -5.24
CA CYS A 490 2.08 -7.61 -5.85
C CYS A 490 3.21 -8.52 -5.32
N GLY A 491 4.08 -8.94 -6.24
CA GLY A 491 5.14 -9.93 -6.03
C GLY A 491 6.18 -9.59 -4.96
N ARG A 492 6.37 -8.29 -4.70
CA ARG A 492 7.28 -7.73 -3.72
C ARG A 492 6.70 -6.46 -3.09
N PHE A 493 6.54 -5.36 -3.82
CA PHE A 493 6.13 -4.07 -3.25
C PHE A 493 4.72 -3.62 -3.66
N GLY A 494 3.98 -3.02 -2.74
CA GLY A 494 2.76 -2.25 -3.00
C GLY A 494 3.08 -0.78 -3.30
N THR A 495 2.60 0.16 -2.48
CA THR A 495 3.15 1.51 -2.34
C THR A 495 4.60 1.38 -1.82
N TYR A 496 5.62 1.69 -2.64
CA TYR A 496 7.00 1.68 -2.15
C TYR A 496 7.96 2.72 -2.74
N VAL A 497 8.92 3.13 -1.90
CA VAL A 497 10.01 4.06 -2.20
C VAL A 497 11.38 3.40 -1.97
N LEU A 498 12.11 3.10 -3.05
CA LEU A 498 13.43 2.46 -3.05
C LEU A 498 14.53 3.51 -3.28
N ALA A 499 14.69 4.40 -2.29
CA ALA A 499 15.44 5.65 -2.40
C ALA A 499 15.83 6.20 -1.02
N SER A 500 16.44 7.40 -0.97
CA SER A 500 16.69 8.18 0.25
C SER A 500 15.91 9.50 0.25
N VAL A 501 14.57 9.42 0.29
CA VAL A 501 13.68 10.55 0.01
C VAL A 501 13.50 11.45 1.23
N PHE A 502 14.11 12.63 1.15
CA PHE A 502 14.00 13.70 2.12
C PHE A 502 13.70 14.98 1.33
N PRO A 503 12.43 15.25 0.97
CA PRO A 503 12.04 16.38 0.13
C PRO A 503 12.52 17.70 0.72
N LYS A 504 12.99 18.64 -0.11
CA LYS A 504 13.54 19.93 0.34
C LYS A 504 12.93 21.11 -0.42
N LYS A 505 13.02 22.28 0.20
CA LYS A 505 12.65 23.56 -0.42
C LYS A 505 13.66 23.90 -1.52
N THR A 506 13.28 23.65 -2.76
CA THR A 506 14.07 23.85 -3.97
C THR A 506 13.38 24.82 -4.93
N ASP A 507 14.13 25.36 -5.89
CA ASP A 507 13.66 26.38 -6.83
C ASP A 507 13.25 25.81 -8.21
N ARG A 508 12.85 24.52 -8.26
CA ARG A 508 12.43 23.81 -9.48
C ARG A 508 11.20 24.46 -10.12
N SER A 509 11.11 24.45 -11.45
CA SER A 509 9.90 24.84 -12.16
C SER A 509 9.83 24.25 -13.58
N VAL A 510 8.63 24.23 -14.17
CA VAL A 510 8.42 23.83 -15.57
C VAL A 510 9.22 24.72 -16.53
N ASP A 511 9.35 26.02 -16.23
CA ASP A 511 10.12 26.96 -17.07
C ASP A 511 11.64 26.71 -17.01
N LYS A 512 12.13 26.04 -15.95
CA LYS A 512 13.50 25.51 -15.84
C LYS A 512 13.64 24.07 -16.38
N ASN A 513 12.65 23.57 -17.11
CA ASN A 513 12.59 22.17 -17.56
C ASN A 513 12.71 21.19 -16.39
N GLY A 514 12.14 21.53 -15.22
CA GLY A 514 12.21 20.79 -13.97
C GLY A 514 13.42 21.08 -13.08
N LEU A 515 14.49 21.67 -13.61
CA LEU A 515 15.80 21.68 -12.93
C LEU A 515 15.86 22.63 -11.71
N PRO A 516 16.47 22.22 -10.59
CA PRO A 516 16.81 23.10 -9.48
C PRO A 516 18.11 23.88 -9.75
N THR A 517 18.30 25.01 -9.07
CA THR A 517 19.66 25.51 -8.83
C THR A 517 20.31 24.61 -7.78
N LEU A 518 21.36 23.85 -8.12
CA LEU A 518 21.96 22.82 -7.24
C LEU A 518 22.37 23.29 -5.83
N SER A 519 22.47 24.60 -5.57
CA SER A 519 22.66 25.16 -4.23
C SER A 519 21.43 25.11 -3.32
N THR A 520 20.22 24.93 -3.85
CA THR A 520 18.96 24.79 -3.07
C THR A 520 18.70 23.35 -2.62
N CYS A 521 19.28 22.35 -3.31
CA CYS A 521 19.34 20.95 -2.90
C CYS A 521 20.08 20.70 -1.54
N LYS A 522 20.68 21.74 -0.95
CA LYS A 522 21.42 21.66 0.31
C LYS A 522 20.52 21.20 1.46
N GLU A 523 21.15 20.49 2.37
CA GLU A 523 20.53 19.78 3.48
C GLU A 523 20.07 20.71 4.60
N TRP A 524 20.77 21.84 4.71
CA TRP A 524 20.62 22.83 5.77
C TRP A 524 20.42 24.22 5.18
N SER A 525 19.55 25.01 5.82
CA SER A 525 19.48 26.46 5.69
C SER A 525 20.82 27.10 6.07
N ALA A 526 21.03 28.37 5.69
CA ALA A 526 22.23 29.14 6.02
C ALA A 526 22.53 29.21 7.54
N ASN A 527 21.50 29.15 8.40
CA ASN A 527 21.65 29.16 9.87
C ASN A 527 21.79 27.75 10.50
N GLY A 528 21.63 26.69 9.71
CA GLY A 528 21.66 25.30 10.16
C GLY A 528 20.32 24.67 10.50
N GLU A 529 19.19 25.33 10.22
CA GLU A 529 17.86 24.73 10.27
C GLU A 529 17.64 23.74 9.12
N ASP A 530 16.83 22.72 9.38
CA ASP A 530 16.46 21.68 8.43
C ASP A 530 15.75 22.27 7.19
N ASN A 531 16.26 21.97 5.99
CA ASN A 531 15.72 22.46 4.72
C ASN A 531 14.57 21.59 4.16
N GLY A 532 14.12 20.60 4.94
CA GLY A 532 13.03 19.68 4.60
C GLY A 532 11.71 20.33 4.19
N LEU A 533 10.88 19.57 3.48
CA LEU A 533 9.58 19.98 2.95
C LEU A 533 8.53 18.87 3.21
N PRO A 534 7.76 18.96 4.31
CA PRO A 534 6.70 18.03 4.66
C PRO A 534 5.71 17.71 3.54
N ALA A 535 5.47 16.42 3.34
CA ALA A 535 4.57 15.85 2.33
C ALA A 535 3.84 14.60 2.87
N THR A 536 2.85 14.13 2.10
CA THR A 536 1.93 13.05 2.44
C THR A 536 1.80 12.04 1.30
N PHE A 537 1.51 10.77 1.63
CA PHE A 537 0.74 9.87 0.76
C PHE A 537 -0.65 9.74 1.39
N MET A 538 -1.71 9.90 0.59
CA MET A 538 -3.08 10.04 1.10
C MET A 538 -4.02 8.97 0.53
N HIS A 539 -4.88 8.37 1.35
CA HIS A 539 -5.95 7.43 0.94
C HIS A 539 -5.51 6.18 0.13
N ASN A 540 -4.22 5.92 -0.06
CA ASN A 540 -3.73 4.74 -0.78
C ASN A 540 -4.20 3.44 -0.09
N ILE A 541 -4.50 2.43 -0.90
CA ILE A 541 -4.98 1.11 -0.48
C ILE A 541 -4.00 0.04 -0.96
N ASP A 542 -3.43 -0.69 -0.01
CA ASP A 542 -2.44 -1.73 -0.23
C ASP A 542 -2.93 -3.06 0.36
N TYR A 543 -3.05 -4.11 -0.45
CA TYR A 543 -3.42 -5.44 0.07
C TYR A 543 -2.77 -6.63 -0.64
N ASP A 544 -2.57 -7.70 0.13
CA ASP A 544 -2.03 -8.98 -0.37
C ASP A 544 -0.63 -8.86 -1.05
N ASN A 545 0.11 -7.81 -0.70
CA ASN A 545 1.50 -7.54 -1.11
C ASN A 545 2.52 -8.12 -0.10
N VAL A 546 3.80 -8.24 -0.48
CA VAL A 546 4.85 -8.72 0.44
C VAL A 546 5.38 -7.58 1.34
N PHE A 547 5.47 -6.37 0.81
CA PHE A 547 5.97 -5.18 1.51
C PHE A 547 5.23 -3.93 1.04
N VAL A 548 5.01 -2.99 1.96
CA VAL A 548 4.49 -1.63 1.71
C VAL A 548 5.37 -0.67 2.51
N GLY A 549 5.64 0.56 2.07
CA GLY A 549 6.44 1.54 2.82
C GLY A 549 7.60 2.15 2.04
N GLN A 550 8.81 2.12 2.60
CA GLN A 550 9.97 2.84 2.07
C GLN A 550 11.31 2.28 2.55
N TYR A 551 12.38 2.65 1.87
CA TYR A 551 13.75 2.38 2.31
C TYR A 551 14.17 3.45 3.35
N ASN A 552 14.90 4.50 2.96
CA ASN A 552 15.13 5.67 3.82
C ASN A 552 14.18 6.78 3.36
N ALA A 553 13.40 7.37 4.27
CA ALA A 553 12.60 8.55 3.95
C ALA A 553 12.26 9.34 5.21
N GLY A 554 12.07 10.66 5.05
CA GLY A 554 11.62 11.58 6.09
C GLY A 554 10.82 12.72 5.48
N ASP A 555 10.21 13.57 6.31
CA ASP A 555 9.20 14.56 5.87
C ASP A 555 8.03 13.94 5.08
N LEU A 556 7.75 12.64 5.28
CA LEU A 556 6.75 11.88 4.55
C LEU A 556 5.75 11.24 5.51
N GLN A 557 4.50 11.69 5.47
CA GLN A 557 3.41 11.18 6.28
C GLN A 557 2.54 10.19 5.48
N TYR A 558 2.27 9.01 6.03
CA TYR A 558 1.20 8.14 5.52
C TYR A 558 -0.11 8.54 6.20
N ARG A 559 -1.04 9.18 5.47
CA ARG A 559 -2.34 9.62 6.00
C ARG A 559 -3.48 8.90 5.30
N PHE A 560 -4.49 8.46 6.03
CA PHE A 560 -5.59 7.66 5.46
C PHE A 560 -5.16 6.38 4.74
N HIS A 561 -3.97 5.88 5.05
CA HIS A 561 -3.42 4.70 4.41
C HIS A 561 -4.15 3.44 4.91
N THR A 562 -4.51 2.58 3.96
CA THR A 562 -5.18 1.31 4.22
C THR A 562 -4.23 0.18 3.86
N SER A 563 -3.88 -0.68 4.82
CA SER A 563 -2.93 -1.78 4.61
C SER A 563 -3.50 -3.08 5.20
N ILE A 564 -3.80 -4.07 4.35
CA ILE A 564 -4.58 -5.27 4.70
C ILE A 564 -3.87 -6.53 4.18
N ASN A 565 -3.68 -7.55 5.03
CA ASN A 565 -3.07 -8.85 4.68
C ASN A 565 -1.63 -8.79 4.12
N ASN A 566 -0.98 -7.62 4.07
CA ASN A 566 0.39 -7.51 3.57
C ASN A 566 1.37 -8.14 4.58
N ASN A 567 2.35 -8.93 4.10
CA ASN A 567 3.32 -9.58 5.00
C ASN A 567 4.07 -8.54 5.87
N ASN A 568 4.34 -7.35 5.30
CA ASN A 568 4.60 -6.14 6.07
C ASN A 568 3.60 -5.04 5.65
N LEU A 569 2.77 -4.60 6.61
CA LEU A 569 1.78 -3.53 6.47
C LEU A 569 2.45 -2.16 6.29
N ILE A 570 3.59 -1.98 6.96
CA ILE A 570 4.62 -0.97 6.69
C ILE A 570 5.98 -1.63 6.91
N TYR A 571 6.94 -1.31 6.05
CA TYR A 571 8.35 -1.59 6.15
C TYR A 571 9.10 -0.29 5.87
N TRP A 572 9.77 0.26 6.88
CA TRP A 572 10.49 1.53 6.80
C TRP A 572 11.85 1.33 7.48
N LYS A 573 12.96 1.75 6.87
CA LYS A 573 14.29 1.58 7.47
C LYS A 573 14.73 2.73 8.36
N GLU A 574 14.71 3.94 7.83
CA GLU A 574 15.26 5.11 8.54
C GLU A 574 14.43 6.37 8.26
N THR A 575 14.14 7.16 9.31
CA THR A 575 13.35 8.40 9.23
C THR A 575 13.72 9.42 10.29
N LYS A 576 13.53 10.71 9.96
CA LYS A 576 13.67 11.87 10.84
C LYS A 576 12.30 12.46 11.22
N ASN A 577 12.28 13.37 12.20
CA ASN A 577 11.13 14.22 12.46
C ASN A 577 10.77 15.09 11.26
N PHE A 578 9.53 15.56 11.22
CA PHE A 578 9.09 16.54 10.24
C PHE A 578 9.73 17.90 10.51
N GLN A 579 10.11 18.60 9.43
CA GLN A 579 10.68 19.93 9.48
C GLN A 579 9.71 20.96 10.10
N ASP A 580 8.40 20.71 10.06
CA ASP A 580 7.36 21.54 10.71
C ASP A 580 7.35 21.44 12.25
N GLY A 581 8.03 20.44 12.84
CA GLY A 581 8.08 20.22 14.28
C GLY A 581 6.75 19.79 14.94
N CYS A 582 5.77 19.34 14.15
CA CYS A 582 4.38 19.10 14.57
C CYS A 582 3.74 17.82 14.00
N SER A 583 4.12 17.38 12.80
CA SER A 583 3.43 16.30 12.07
C SER A 583 3.83 14.90 12.52
N SER A 584 2.87 13.98 12.42
CA SER A 584 3.01 12.54 12.70
C SER A 584 3.39 11.74 11.45
N HIS A 585 4.12 10.64 11.61
CA HIS A 585 4.62 9.81 10.49
C HIS A 585 3.54 8.94 9.86
N ILE A 586 2.59 8.47 10.67
CA ILE A 586 1.40 7.75 10.20
C ILE A 586 0.20 8.35 10.94
N ALA A 587 -0.81 8.80 10.19
CA ALA A 587 -1.97 9.51 10.73
C ALA A 587 -3.27 8.95 10.14
N ASP A 588 -4.35 8.95 10.93
CA ASP A 588 -5.72 8.69 10.48
C ASP A 588 -5.85 7.39 9.61
N SER A 589 -5.11 6.31 9.94
CA SER A 589 -4.88 5.14 9.04
C SER A 589 -5.36 3.79 9.61
N PHE A 590 -5.66 2.81 8.74
CA PHE A 590 -6.26 1.50 9.08
C PHE A 590 -5.40 0.31 8.62
N TYR A 591 -4.88 -0.46 9.58
CA TYR A 591 -3.97 -1.59 9.34
C TYR A 591 -4.54 -2.92 9.88
N ASP A 592 -4.55 -3.96 9.05
CA ASP A 592 -5.20 -5.26 9.33
C ASP A 592 -4.27 -6.44 8.96
N SER A 593 -4.05 -7.35 9.91
CA SER A 593 -3.42 -8.66 9.68
C SER A 593 -2.04 -8.64 8.99
N GLY A 594 -0.98 -8.30 9.75
CA GLY A 594 0.40 -8.25 9.24
C GLY A 594 1.41 -7.53 10.15
N ASN A 595 2.60 -7.23 9.64
CA ASN A 595 3.74 -6.70 10.41
C ASN A 595 4.04 -5.23 10.11
N LEU A 596 4.17 -4.37 11.13
CA LEU A 596 4.83 -3.06 10.99
C LEU A 596 6.30 -3.22 11.35
N ALA A 597 7.18 -3.28 10.35
CA ALA A 597 8.61 -3.15 10.55
C ALA A 597 8.96 -1.65 10.61
N LEU A 598 8.99 -1.13 11.83
CA LEU A 598 9.14 0.29 12.14
C LEU A 598 10.58 0.77 11.89
N PRO A 599 10.78 2.06 11.55
CA PRO A 599 12.09 2.58 11.20
C PRO A 599 12.97 2.83 12.42
N GLY A 600 14.27 2.77 12.19
CA GLY A 600 15.26 3.45 13.00
C GLY A 600 15.39 4.93 12.64
N GLY A 601 16.34 5.58 13.29
CA GLY A 601 16.57 7.01 13.17
C GLY A 601 16.57 7.70 14.52
N HIS A 602 16.40 9.01 14.49
CA HIS A 602 16.56 9.93 15.59
C HIS A 602 15.34 10.86 15.58
N GLY A 603 14.55 10.78 16.66
CA GLY A 603 13.38 11.62 16.85
C GLY A 603 12.25 10.94 17.61
N ALA A 604 11.05 11.46 17.45
CA ALA A 604 9.80 10.80 17.81
C ALA A 604 9.15 10.22 16.55
N PHE A 605 8.96 8.91 16.46
CA PHE A 605 8.18 8.29 15.39
C PHE A 605 6.72 8.17 15.84
N ILE A 606 5.86 9.05 15.34
CA ILE A 606 4.49 9.18 15.83
C ILE A 606 3.50 8.43 14.92
N LEU A 607 2.70 7.54 15.53
CA LEU A 607 1.51 6.94 14.92
C LEU A 607 0.26 7.50 15.61
N GLU A 608 -0.66 8.05 14.83
CA GLU A 608 -1.78 8.87 15.32
C GLU A 608 -3.13 8.46 14.73
N ASN A 609 -4.18 8.43 15.57
CA ASN A 609 -5.56 8.10 15.20
C ASN A 609 -5.68 6.72 14.51
N MET A 610 -4.75 5.81 14.82
CA MET A 610 -4.62 4.51 14.16
C MET A 610 -5.76 3.55 14.54
N ILE A 611 -6.29 2.84 13.55
CA ILE A 611 -7.12 1.67 13.79
C ILE A 611 -6.34 0.42 13.37
N PHE A 612 -6.12 -0.47 14.32
CA PHE A 612 -5.57 -1.80 14.08
C PHE A 612 -6.71 -2.83 14.12
N ASN A 613 -6.73 -3.78 13.18
CA ASN A 613 -7.71 -4.86 13.15
C ASN A 613 -7.04 -6.23 13.13
N ASN A 614 -7.72 -7.22 13.72
CA ASN A 614 -7.25 -8.61 13.81
C ASN A 614 -5.80 -8.67 14.35
N GLN A 615 -4.89 -9.41 13.69
CA GLN A 615 -3.55 -9.72 14.17
C GLN A 615 -2.47 -8.82 13.54
N VAL A 616 -2.25 -7.66 14.16
CA VAL A 616 -1.13 -6.76 13.83
C VAL A 616 0.06 -7.01 14.75
N HIS A 617 1.27 -6.95 14.19
CA HIS A 617 2.55 -7.06 14.89
C HIS A 617 3.37 -5.77 14.75
N PHE A 618 4.16 -5.42 15.76
CA PHE A 618 5.16 -4.35 15.70
C PHE A 618 6.58 -4.94 15.83
N GLU A 619 7.43 -4.67 14.85
CA GLU A 619 8.86 -5.00 14.85
C GLU A 619 9.62 -3.68 14.97
N SER A 620 10.32 -3.47 16.09
CA SER A 620 11.12 -2.27 16.32
C SER A 620 12.36 -2.21 15.42
N SER A 621 12.92 -1.02 15.20
CA SER A 621 14.06 -0.72 14.31
C SER A 621 14.97 -1.92 14.02
N HIS A 622 14.89 -2.35 12.76
CA HIS A 622 15.68 -3.42 12.18
C HIS A 622 16.80 -2.88 11.26
N HIS A 623 16.93 -1.54 11.17
CA HIS A 623 17.99 -0.85 10.44
C HIS A 623 18.38 0.49 11.08
N CYS A 624 19.69 0.74 11.12
CA CYS A 624 20.28 2.07 11.11
C CYS A 624 21.46 2.02 10.11
N GLN A 625 21.40 2.82 9.06
CA GLN A 625 22.37 2.85 7.96
C GLN A 625 22.64 1.47 7.32
N SER A 626 21.84 1.12 6.30
CA SER A 626 22.09 0.03 5.34
C SER A 626 22.61 -1.30 5.91
N GLY A 627 21.87 -1.88 6.86
CA GLY A 627 22.11 -3.24 7.35
C GLY A 627 22.77 -3.33 8.72
N VAL A 628 23.27 -2.22 9.27
CA VAL A 628 23.66 -2.12 10.69
C VAL A 628 22.42 -1.79 11.53
N THR A 629 22.52 -1.88 12.86
CA THR A 629 21.48 -1.51 13.86
C THR A 629 22.14 -1.10 15.17
N GLY A 630 21.45 -0.30 15.99
CA GLY A 630 21.91 0.02 17.34
C GLY A 630 21.12 1.15 18.02
N VAL A 631 21.33 1.30 19.33
CA VAL A 631 20.59 2.21 20.22
C VAL A 631 20.82 3.71 19.97
N LEU A 632 21.79 4.08 19.13
CA LEU A 632 22.06 5.46 18.68
C LEU A 632 21.17 5.91 17.51
N CYS A 633 20.28 5.04 17.04
CA CYS A 633 19.31 5.37 16.00
C CYS A 633 17.99 4.62 16.30
N MET A 634 17.56 4.74 17.56
CA MET A 634 16.33 4.16 18.06
C MET A 634 15.36 5.31 18.42
N PRO A 635 14.39 5.65 17.55
CA PRO A 635 13.45 6.71 17.86
C PRO A 635 12.55 6.30 19.02
N THR A 636 11.97 7.30 19.70
CA THR A 636 10.86 7.04 20.61
C THR A 636 9.61 6.77 19.79
N TYR A 637 9.06 5.55 19.82
CA TYR A 637 7.81 5.23 19.12
C TYR A 637 6.62 5.74 19.94
N VAL A 638 5.94 6.77 19.44
CA VAL A 638 4.84 7.47 20.14
C VAL A 638 3.51 7.07 19.51
N PHE A 639 2.55 6.69 20.35
CA PHE A 639 1.23 6.24 19.91
C PHE A 639 0.14 7.16 20.46
N VAL A 640 -0.67 7.73 19.58
CA VAL A 640 -1.72 8.71 19.91
C VAL A 640 -3.08 8.19 19.42
N ASN A 641 -4.08 8.12 20.30
CA ASN A 641 -5.47 7.73 20.00
C ASN A 641 -5.58 6.42 19.19
N MET A 642 -4.86 5.38 19.62
CA MET A 642 -4.96 4.04 19.02
C MET A 642 -6.28 3.36 19.36
N LYS A 643 -6.86 2.67 18.39
CA LYS A 643 -8.01 1.77 18.58
C LYS A 643 -7.67 0.39 18.03
N TRP A 644 -8.21 -0.65 18.67
CA TRP A 644 -8.06 -2.03 18.18
C TRP A 644 -9.44 -2.68 17.99
N THR A 645 -9.64 -3.28 16.83
CA THR A 645 -10.88 -3.94 16.41
C THR A 645 -10.64 -5.42 16.09
N GLY A 646 -11.71 -6.22 16.03
CA GLY A 646 -11.63 -7.62 15.65
C GLY A 646 -10.90 -8.56 16.63
N VAL A 647 -10.82 -9.82 16.23
CA VAL A 647 -10.34 -10.94 17.06
C VAL A 647 -8.84 -11.14 16.87
N THR A 648 -8.11 -11.26 17.98
CA THR A 648 -6.67 -11.57 18.03
C THR A 648 -6.45 -13.00 18.51
N SER A 649 -5.34 -13.62 18.12
CA SER A 649 -4.93 -14.92 18.69
C SER A 649 -4.08 -14.70 19.95
N ASP A 650 -4.42 -15.36 21.06
CA ASP A 650 -3.65 -15.32 22.31
C ASP A 650 -2.31 -16.12 22.24
N ARG A 651 -1.92 -16.58 21.05
CA ARG A 651 -0.74 -17.45 20.82
C ARG A 651 0.40 -16.75 20.06
N SER A 652 0.17 -15.53 19.58
CA SER A 652 1.08 -14.76 18.73
C SER A 652 1.74 -13.60 19.50
N SER A 653 3.01 -13.31 19.21
CA SER A 653 3.66 -12.10 19.74
C SER A 653 3.03 -10.84 19.13
N ILE A 654 2.86 -9.78 19.92
CA ILE A 654 2.43 -8.47 19.41
C ILE A 654 3.62 -7.55 19.10
N LEU A 655 4.72 -7.77 19.81
CA LEU A 655 5.96 -7.02 19.72
C LEU A 655 7.10 -7.98 19.34
N LYS A 656 8.08 -7.50 18.59
CA LYS A 656 9.34 -8.17 18.27
C LYS A 656 10.47 -7.15 18.40
N TRP A 657 11.56 -7.53 19.05
CA TRP A 657 12.73 -6.67 19.16
C TRP A 657 13.58 -6.77 17.90
N GLY A 658 14.08 -5.63 17.43
CA GLY A 658 15.03 -5.54 16.35
C GLY A 658 16.44 -5.95 16.83
N PRO A 659 17.34 -6.36 15.93
CA PRO A 659 18.73 -6.60 16.28
C PRO A 659 19.36 -5.39 17.00
N ASN A 660 20.26 -5.67 17.94
CA ASN A 660 20.93 -4.70 18.80
C ASN A 660 20.02 -3.88 19.76
N ASN A 661 18.86 -4.44 20.14
CA ASN A 661 18.16 -4.27 21.42
C ASN A 661 18.26 -2.91 22.15
N GLY A 662 17.22 -2.08 22.02
CA GLY A 662 17.04 -0.91 22.89
C GLY A 662 15.76 -0.10 22.65
N ALA A 663 14.76 -0.66 21.98
CA ALA A 663 13.56 0.07 21.56
C ALA A 663 12.68 0.51 22.74
N MET A 664 12.00 1.65 22.53
CA MET A 664 11.09 2.27 23.49
C MET A 664 9.78 2.70 22.80
N PHE A 665 8.66 2.27 23.36
CA PHE A 665 7.30 2.53 22.90
C PHE A 665 6.57 3.30 24.00
N THR A 666 5.89 4.38 23.68
CA THR A 666 5.16 5.23 24.64
C THR A 666 3.82 5.66 24.07
N LEU A 667 2.80 5.80 24.92
CA LEU A 667 1.63 6.62 24.60
C LEU A 667 2.03 8.10 24.49
N GLY A 668 1.21 8.89 23.81
CA GLY A 668 1.32 10.35 23.81
C GLY A 668 0.69 11.00 25.05
N PRO A 669 1.11 12.22 25.45
CA PRO A 669 0.66 12.92 26.67
C PRO A 669 -0.85 13.14 26.88
N ASP A 670 -1.70 12.86 25.90
CA ASP A 670 -3.17 12.92 26.04
C ASP A 670 -3.79 11.56 26.38
N ASP A 671 -3.18 10.46 25.91
CA ASP A 671 -3.55 9.09 26.27
C ASP A 671 -2.87 8.65 27.59
N GLU A 672 -1.70 9.21 27.93
CA GLU A 672 -1.02 9.03 29.23
C GLU A 672 -1.94 9.31 30.44
N LYS A 673 -2.95 10.17 30.25
CA LYS A 673 -3.95 10.54 31.27
C LYS A 673 -5.04 9.47 31.47
N ASN A 674 -5.18 8.52 30.54
CA ASN A 674 -6.32 7.61 30.42
C ASN A 674 -5.84 6.16 30.20
N LEU A 675 -5.12 5.60 31.18
CA LEU A 675 -4.44 4.29 31.11
C LEU A 675 -5.38 3.07 31.18
N ASN A 676 -6.51 3.11 30.49
CA ASN A 676 -7.54 2.07 30.41
C ASN A 676 -7.07 0.78 29.71
N GLY A 677 -5.84 0.76 29.19
CA GLY A 677 -5.23 -0.34 28.45
C GLY A 677 -5.71 -0.47 27.01
N ASN A 678 -4.87 -1.07 26.17
CA ASN A 678 -5.21 -1.51 24.82
C ASN A 678 -4.45 -2.82 24.51
N LYS A 679 -4.55 -3.36 23.30
CA LYS A 679 -3.91 -4.66 23.00
C LYS A 679 -2.37 -4.59 23.04
N LEU A 680 -1.75 -3.42 22.83
CA LEU A 680 -0.31 -3.21 22.95
C LEU A 680 0.08 -2.86 24.39
N PHE A 681 -0.45 -1.78 24.96
CA PHE A 681 -0.12 -1.31 26.31
C PHE A 681 -1.09 -1.89 27.37
N PRO A 682 -0.63 -2.67 28.36
CA PRO A 682 -1.51 -3.19 29.42
C PRO A 682 -2.12 -2.09 30.30
N VAL A 683 -3.25 -2.42 30.95
CA VAL A 683 -3.97 -1.48 31.85
C VAL A 683 -3.03 -0.91 32.91
N GLY A 684 -3.05 0.41 33.10
CA GLY A 684 -2.20 1.12 34.06
C GLY A 684 -0.77 1.40 33.61
N PHE A 685 -0.38 1.06 32.37
CA PHE A 685 0.94 1.33 31.81
C PHE A 685 0.85 2.18 30.54
N CYS A 686 1.83 3.07 30.33
CA CYS A 686 1.91 3.95 29.16
C CYS A 686 3.15 3.70 28.30
N SER A 687 4.13 2.94 28.80
CA SER A 687 5.41 2.72 28.11
C SER A 687 5.79 1.24 28.11
N ILE A 688 6.43 0.78 27.03
CA ILE A 688 7.06 -0.54 26.90
C ILE A 688 8.50 -0.33 26.43
N VAL A 689 9.47 -0.89 27.14
CA VAL A 689 10.90 -0.72 26.89
C VAL A 689 11.61 -2.07 26.79
N ASN A 690 12.64 -2.13 25.97
CA ASN A 690 13.49 -3.31 25.86
C ASN A 690 14.23 -3.59 27.19
N PRO A 691 14.42 -4.87 27.60
CA PRO A 691 15.10 -5.25 28.85
C PRO A 691 16.53 -4.72 29.01
N TYR A 692 17.17 -4.24 27.93
CA TYR A 692 18.47 -3.56 27.98
C TYR A 692 18.48 -2.37 28.97
N TRP A 693 17.33 -1.74 29.24
CA TRP A 693 17.18 -0.58 30.13
C TRP A 693 16.76 -0.93 31.56
N SER A 694 17.26 -2.05 32.09
CA SER A 694 16.83 -2.64 33.38
C SER A 694 16.99 -1.73 34.62
N TYR A 695 17.86 -0.72 34.58
CA TYR A 695 18.00 0.25 35.68
C TYR A 695 16.71 1.04 35.97
N LEU A 696 15.80 1.14 35.00
CA LEU A 696 14.49 1.79 35.20
C LEU A 696 13.63 1.08 36.24
N LEU A 697 13.86 -0.22 36.49
CA LEU A 697 13.17 -1.00 37.54
C LEU A 697 13.47 -0.51 38.97
N ALA A 698 14.47 0.34 39.17
CA ALA A 698 14.73 0.97 40.46
C ALA A 698 13.85 2.20 40.74
N LEU A 699 13.28 2.83 39.70
CA LEU A 699 12.58 4.11 39.81
C LEU A 699 11.30 3.98 40.66
N ASP A 700 11.09 4.91 41.58
CA ASP A 700 9.98 4.89 42.53
C ASP A 700 9.92 3.57 43.35
N ASN A 701 11.09 3.02 43.70
CA ASN A 701 11.25 1.70 44.35
C ASN A 701 10.58 0.55 43.57
N GLY A 702 10.61 0.61 42.23
CA GLY A 702 9.94 -0.36 41.35
C GLY A 702 8.44 -0.10 41.14
N ALA A 703 7.86 0.95 41.74
CA ALA A 703 6.46 1.28 41.52
C ALA A 703 6.18 1.84 40.10
N SER A 704 7.18 2.46 39.46
CA SER A 704 7.04 3.13 38.15
C SER A 704 7.33 2.26 36.94
N CYS A 705 8.28 1.32 37.04
CA CYS A 705 8.63 0.39 35.96
C CYS A 705 8.74 -1.04 36.51
N LEU A 706 8.15 -2.00 35.80
CA LEU A 706 7.98 -3.38 36.24
C LEU A 706 8.35 -4.36 35.11
N SER A 707 8.81 -5.57 35.45
CA SER A 707 9.14 -6.58 34.43
C SER A 707 7.86 -7.23 33.86
N ALA A 708 7.97 -7.83 32.68
CA ALA A 708 6.88 -8.61 32.08
C ALA A 708 6.32 -9.70 33.02
N ASN A 709 7.14 -10.26 33.91
CA ASN A 709 6.68 -11.24 34.90
C ASN A 709 5.79 -10.59 35.97
N ASP A 710 6.22 -9.45 36.51
CA ASP A 710 5.48 -8.73 37.56
C ASP A 710 4.15 -8.21 37.02
N VAL A 711 4.14 -7.69 35.78
CA VAL A 711 2.93 -7.22 35.10
C VAL A 711 1.96 -8.36 34.83
N ALA A 712 2.44 -9.53 34.38
CA ALA A 712 1.59 -10.71 34.22
C ALA A 712 0.94 -11.11 35.56
N ASN A 713 1.72 -11.12 36.64
CA ASN A 713 1.23 -11.45 37.98
C ASN A 713 0.19 -10.45 38.49
N ILE A 714 0.46 -9.14 38.38
CA ILE A 714 -0.45 -8.06 38.77
C ILE A 714 -1.77 -8.11 37.99
N LEU A 715 -1.72 -8.43 36.69
CA LEU A 715 -2.90 -8.54 35.83
C LEU A 715 -3.56 -9.92 35.86
N SER A 716 -3.09 -10.85 36.70
CA SER A 716 -3.57 -12.24 36.80
C SER A 716 -3.56 -13.01 35.46
N GLN A 717 -2.51 -12.81 34.66
CA GLN A 717 -2.32 -13.42 33.35
C GLN A 717 -1.26 -14.53 33.37
N ASP A 718 -1.37 -15.47 32.42
CA ASP A 718 -0.39 -16.52 32.20
C ASP A 718 0.98 -15.92 31.85
N THR A 719 1.94 -16.04 32.76
CA THR A 719 3.27 -15.43 32.66
C THR A 719 4.03 -15.88 31.41
N VAL A 720 3.87 -17.14 30.97
CA VAL A 720 4.58 -17.70 29.80
C VAL A 720 3.96 -17.18 28.50
N LYS A 721 2.63 -17.07 28.43
CA LYS A 721 1.95 -16.44 27.28
C LYS A 721 2.22 -14.93 27.23
N PHE A 722 2.19 -14.25 28.37
CA PHE A 722 2.40 -12.80 28.45
C PHE A 722 3.82 -12.40 28.09
N THR A 723 4.85 -13.03 28.67
CA THR A 723 6.26 -12.78 28.29
C THR A 723 6.50 -13.06 26.81
N LYS A 724 5.98 -14.19 26.27
CA LYS A 724 6.07 -14.51 24.84
C LYS A 724 5.33 -13.50 23.94
N LYS A 725 4.25 -12.88 24.42
CA LYS A 725 3.53 -11.82 23.69
C LYS A 725 4.44 -10.60 23.43
N TYR A 726 5.36 -10.30 24.34
CA TYR A 726 6.30 -9.17 24.30
C TYR A 726 7.76 -9.62 24.20
N ASP A 727 7.99 -10.67 23.39
CA ASP A 727 9.32 -11.13 22.96
C ASP A 727 10.30 -11.40 24.13
N GLY A 728 9.79 -12.05 25.17
CA GLY A 728 10.58 -12.75 26.19
C GLY A 728 11.02 -11.93 27.42
N GLY A 729 10.88 -10.60 27.43
CA GLY A 729 11.45 -9.83 28.56
C GLY A 729 11.16 -8.32 28.64
N ALA A 730 10.07 -7.82 28.07
CA ALA A 730 9.76 -6.38 28.13
C ALA A 730 9.70 -5.79 29.55
N ILE A 731 10.10 -4.52 29.68
CA ILE A 731 9.84 -3.67 30.86
C ILE A 731 8.63 -2.78 30.53
N PHE A 732 7.71 -2.63 31.47
CA PHE A 732 6.54 -1.75 31.33
C PHE A 732 6.61 -0.63 32.34
N CYS A 733 6.43 0.62 31.90
CA CYS A 733 6.41 1.77 32.81
C CYS A 733 5.05 2.50 32.80
N LYS A 734 4.70 3.02 33.97
CA LYS A 734 3.52 3.87 34.23
C LYS A 734 3.78 5.35 33.93
N ARG A 735 5.03 5.69 33.59
CA ARG A 735 5.51 7.02 33.21
C ARG A 735 6.02 7.00 31.77
N PRO A 736 5.90 8.11 31.01
CA PRO A 736 6.48 8.23 29.68
C PRO A 736 7.99 7.97 29.69
N VAL A 737 8.50 7.45 28.58
CA VAL A 737 9.94 7.27 28.34
C VAL A 737 10.39 8.08 27.13
N ARG A 738 11.64 8.54 27.15
CA ARG A 738 12.31 9.29 26.09
C ARG A 738 13.77 8.84 25.92
N ARG A 739 14.33 9.08 24.75
CA ARG A 739 15.76 8.88 24.48
C ARG A 739 16.62 10.01 25.10
N LEU A 740 17.79 9.62 25.59
CA LEU A 740 18.91 10.49 25.95
C LEU A 740 20.14 9.96 25.22
N GLU A 741 20.57 10.65 24.18
CA GLU A 741 21.65 10.25 23.28
C GLU A 741 22.86 11.17 23.45
N ILE A 742 24.06 10.60 23.47
CA ILE A 742 25.32 11.32 23.64
C ILE A 742 26.24 10.95 22.48
N PHE A 743 26.27 11.79 21.45
CA PHE A 743 27.11 11.59 20.27
C PHE A 743 28.50 12.12 20.53
N SER A 744 29.47 11.20 20.51
CA SER A 744 30.87 11.54 20.60
C SER A 744 31.49 11.78 19.23
N PHE A 745 32.74 12.23 19.23
CA PHE A 745 33.50 12.45 18.01
C PHE A 745 34.93 11.97 18.20
N ASN A 746 35.52 11.40 17.14
CA ASN A 746 36.89 10.91 17.10
C ASN A 746 37.18 9.76 18.12
N GLN A 747 36.15 9.04 18.56
CA GLN A 747 36.30 7.76 19.27
C GLN A 747 36.19 6.57 18.29
N HIS A 748 36.59 5.39 18.77
CA HIS A 748 36.51 4.12 18.04
C HIS A 748 36.11 2.99 19.00
N LEU A 749 35.53 1.91 18.49
CA LEU A 749 35.13 0.73 19.31
C LEU A 749 36.29 0.15 20.15
N THR A 750 37.53 0.35 19.73
CA THR A 750 38.76 -0.08 20.45
C THR A 750 39.23 0.88 21.55
N SER A 751 38.55 2.01 21.77
CA SER A 751 38.98 3.04 22.74
C SER A 751 38.59 2.74 24.20
N ASP A 752 37.69 1.78 24.42
CA ASP A 752 37.26 1.26 25.73
C ASP A 752 37.07 2.33 26.82
N GLN A 753 36.26 3.35 26.50
CA GLN A 753 35.85 4.40 27.43
C GLN A 753 34.35 4.27 27.75
N PRO A 754 33.95 3.30 28.60
CA PRO A 754 32.56 3.22 29.05
C PRO A 754 32.10 4.51 29.76
N MET A 755 30.80 4.81 29.63
CA MET A 755 30.16 5.95 30.27
C MET A 755 29.31 5.46 31.45
N GLN A 756 29.35 6.15 32.59
CA GLN A 756 28.50 5.84 33.73
C GLN A 756 27.26 6.74 33.73
N LEU A 757 26.10 6.11 33.88
CA LEU A 757 24.81 6.75 34.12
C LEU A 757 24.34 6.36 35.53
N GLU A 758 24.24 7.36 36.41
CA GLU A 758 23.66 7.22 37.74
C GLU A 758 22.22 7.77 37.76
N LEU A 759 21.31 7.04 38.38
CA LEU A 759 19.94 7.45 38.67
C LEU A 759 19.79 7.71 40.16
N TRP A 760 19.42 8.95 40.51
CA TRP A 760 19.26 9.43 41.87
C TRP A 760 17.80 9.80 42.15
N GLN A 761 17.29 9.49 43.34
CA GLN A 761 15.96 9.92 43.80
C GLN A 761 15.98 10.30 45.29
N PHE A 762 15.33 11.42 45.63
CA PHE A 762 15.32 12.00 46.99
C PHE A 762 16.71 12.13 47.65
N GLY A 763 17.75 12.40 46.85
CA GLY A 763 19.14 12.53 47.31
C GLY A 763 19.93 11.21 47.41
N ASN A 764 19.29 10.05 47.22
CA ASN A 764 19.93 8.74 47.25
C ASN A 764 20.24 8.24 45.83
N LEU A 765 21.36 7.52 45.67
CA LEU A 765 21.65 6.76 44.45
C LEU A 765 20.79 5.49 44.45
N ILE A 766 19.85 5.36 43.50
CA ILE A 766 18.93 4.21 43.43
C ILE A 766 19.32 3.22 42.31
N SER A 767 20.06 3.66 41.30
CA SER A 767 20.69 2.77 40.33
C SER A 767 21.94 3.39 39.72
N SER A 768 22.87 2.56 39.25
CA SER A 768 24.08 3.00 38.54
C SER A 768 24.41 1.97 37.47
N VAL A 769 24.45 2.40 36.21
CA VAL A 769 24.65 1.53 35.04
C VAL A 769 25.80 2.05 34.18
N THR A 770 26.55 1.11 33.62
CA THR A 770 27.59 1.42 32.63
C THR A 770 26.99 1.31 31.23
N LEU A 771 26.96 2.42 30.50
CA LEU A 771 26.52 2.50 29.12
C LEU A 771 27.65 2.08 28.18
N ASN A 772 27.37 1.12 27.30
CA ASN A 772 28.31 0.68 26.27
C ASN A 772 28.49 1.78 25.22
N PHE A 773 29.70 1.86 24.65
CA PHE A 773 29.95 2.66 23.46
C PHE A 773 29.44 1.92 22.21
N PHE A 774 28.69 2.62 21.37
CA PHE A 774 28.18 2.14 20.09
C PHE A 774 28.78 2.95 18.93
N GLN A 775 29.00 2.29 17.79
CA GLN A 775 29.51 2.94 16.58
C GLN A 775 28.89 2.31 15.33
N ILE A 776 28.36 3.16 14.45
CA ILE A 776 27.75 2.82 13.16
C ILE A 776 28.38 3.75 12.12
N GLY A 777 29.40 3.23 11.41
CA GLY A 777 30.27 4.04 10.57
C GLY A 777 31.04 5.11 11.35
N ASP A 778 31.45 6.17 10.65
CA ASP A 778 32.35 7.18 11.22
C ASP A 778 31.61 8.28 12.03
N ARG A 779 30.33 8.54 11.73
CA ARG A 779 29.58 9.67 12.32
C ARG A 779 28.61 9.26 13.43
N LYS A 780 27.94 8.11 13.35
CA LYS A 780 26.97 7.68 14.38
C LYS A 780 27.70 6.93 15.48
N GLN A 781 28.33 7.65 16.41
CA GLN A 781 29.14 7.08 17.48
C GLN A 781 28.82 7.72 18.85
N GLY A 782 28.95 6.96 19.93
CA GLY A 782 28.68 7.44 21.29
C GLY A 782 27.83 6.48 22.14
N TYR A 783 26.93 7.05 22.95
CA TYR A 783 26.18 6.34 24.01
C TYR A 783 24.69 6.70 23.94
N SER A 784 23.82 5.81 24.43
CA SER A 784 22.37 6.03 24.46
C SER A 784 21.79 5.51 25.78
N ALA A 785 20.71 6.14 26.24
CA ALA A 785 19.97 5.78 27.43
C ALA A 785 18.47 6.01 27.22
N THR A 786 17.63 5.20 27.88
CA THR A 786 16.21 5.54 28.04
C THR A 786 16.00 6.22 29.39
N VAL A 787 15.41 7.41 29.37
CA VAL A 787 15.12 8.22 30.56
C VAL A 787 13.63 8.48 30.70
N VAL A 788 13.19 8.79 31.91
CA VAL A 788 11.82 9.19 32.24
C VAL A 788 11.80 10.71 32.44
N PRO A 789 10.89 11.47 31.81
CA PRO A 789 10.73 12.90 32.13
C PRO A 789 10.29 13.12 33.59
N GLY A 790 10.85 14.15 34.23
CA GLY A 790 10.58 14.48 35.62
C GLY A 790 11.73 15.23 36.31
N LEU A 791 11.38 16.00 37.35
CA LEU A 791 12.32 16.72 38.22
C LEU A 791 12.31 16.18 39.66
N ASP A 792 11.59 15.08 39.88
CA ASP A 792 11.46 14.31 41.12
C ASP A 792 12.60 13.27 41.30
N HIS A 793 13.34 13.02 40.22
CA HIS A 793 14.50 12.16 40.12
C HIS A 793 15.54 12.82 39.20
N LYS A 794 16.79 12.37 39.28
CA LYS A 794 17.94 13.00 38.62
C LYS A 794 18.83 11.98 37.94
N TYR A 795 19.28 12.30 36.73
CA TYR A 795 20.31 11.56 36.01
C TYR A 795 21.66 12.26 36.16
N LYS A 796 22.73 11.49 36.41
CA LYS A 796 24.12 11.98 36.39
C LYS A 796 24.95 11.18 35.39
N LEU A 797 25.58 11.89 34.44
CA LEU A 797 26.49 11.33 33.43
C LEU A 797 27.94 11.69 33.73
N SER A 798 28.83 10.70 33.65
CA SER A 798 30.28 10.88 33.65
C SER A 798 30.95 9.79 32.83
N MET A 799 32.22 9.97 32.46
CA MET A 799 33.04 8.82 32.04
C MET A 799 33.25 7.88 33.25
N THR A 800 33.52 6.59 33.02
CA THR A 800 33.84 5.65 34.10
C THR A 800 35.04 6.16 34.92
N GLY A 801 35.00 5.96 36.24
CA GLY A 801 35.93 6.59 37.18
C GLY A 801 35.61 8.05 37.54
N GLY A 802 34.51 8.61 37.02
CA GLY A 802 34.08 9.99 37.32
C GLY A 802 34.68 11.07 36.41
N GLY A 803 35.20 10.68 35.25
CA GLY A 803 35.83 11.61 34.29
C GLY A 803 34.84 12.54 33.59
N ASN A 804 35.37 13.67 33.09
CA ASN A 804 34.59 14.68 32.37
C ASN A 804 34.05 14.15 31.02
N VAL A 805 32.78 14.41 30.73
CA VAL A 805 32.20 14.27 29.39
C VAL A 805 32.65 15.47 28.54
N SER A 806 33.10 15.22 27.30
CA SER A 806 33.67 16.28 26.46
C SER A 806 32.65 17.39 26.11
N PRO A 807 33.07 18.67 26.09
CA PRO A 807 32.22 19.78 25.62
C PRO A 807 31.94 19.71 24.12
N ASP A 808 32.80 19.06 23.32
CA ASP A 808 32.64 18.90 21.87
C ASP A 808 31.52 17.92 21.49
N TRP A 809 31.13 17.04 22.41
CA TRP A 809 30.12 16.01 22.18
C TRP A 809 28.72 16.61 22.19
N ILE A 810 27.82 16.04 21.40
CA ILE A 810 26.42 16.47 21.37
C ILE A 810 25.64 15.62 22.36
N ILE A 811 24.86 16.27 23.21
CA ILE A 811 23.91 15.61 24.12
C ILE A 811 22.52 15.97 23.62
N GLU A 812 21.66 14.98 23.41
CA GLU A 812 20.29 15.19 22.96
C GLU A 812 19.32 14.47 23.90
N PHE A 813 18.28 15.19 24.33
CA PHE A 813 17.23 14.69 25.22
C PHE A 813 15.83 14.92 24.63
N SER A 814 15.05 13.85 24.49
CA SER A 814 13.70 13.89 23.91
C SER A 814 13.67 14.62 22.55
N ASP A 815 12.57 15.29 22.22
CA ASP A 815 12.28 15.82 20.88
C ASP A 815 11.50 17.15 20.92
N PRO A 816 11.74 18.13 20.01
CA PRO A 816 11.03 19.42 20.00
C PRO A 816 9.50 19.32 19.95
N ILE A 817 8.96 18.24 19.38
CA ILE A 817 7.50 18.03 19.32
C ILE A 817 6.88 17.96 20.72
N PHE A 818 7.61 17.44 21.71
CA PHE A 818 7.30 17.55 23.14
C PHE A 818 7.67 18.94 23.64
N GLY A 819 6.85 19.93 23.30
CA GLY A 819 7.09 21.36 23.53
C GLY A 819 6.48 22.26 22.45
N ASN A 820 6.23 21.71 21.26
CA ASN A 820 5.44 22.32 20.20
C ASN A 820 3.98 21.84 20.23
N ARG A 821 3.77 20.53 20.38
CA ARG A 821 2.45 19.88 20.40
C ARG A 821 1.90 19.66 21.81
N TRP A 822 2.79 19.36 22.76
CA TRP A 822 2.47 19.06 24.16
C TRP A 822 3.30 19.91 25.13
N LYS A 823 3.18 19.69 26.44
CA LYS A 823 4.10 20.29 27.42
C LYS A 823 5.55 19.92 27.06
N ARG A 824 6.47 20.86 27.24
CA ARG A 824 7.92 20.64 27.18
C ARG A 824 8.34 19.51 28.12
N ASP A 825 9.07 18.51 27.62
CA ASP A 825 9.73 17.50 28.46
C ASP A 825 10.94 18.13 29.17
N GLU A 826 11.13 17.77 30.43
CA GLU A 826 12.12 18.35 31.35
C GLU A 826 12.72 17.24 32.23
N ILE A 827 14.05 17.26 32.44
CA ILE A 827 14.78 16.38 33.35
C ILE A 827 15.81 17.15 34.19
N ASP A 828 16.07 16.66 35.41
CA ASP A 828 17.29 17.00 36.16
C ASP A 828 18.44 16.13 35.61
N LEU A 829 19.35 16.76 34.86
CA LEU A 829 20.51 16.12 34.26
C LEU A 829 21.80 16.85 34.63
N VAL A 830 22.67 16.16 35.35
CA VAL A 830 24.01 16.63 35.70
C VAL A 830 25.04 15.93 34.83
N VAL A 831 25.87 16.68 34.12
CA VAL A 831 26.92 16.13 33.24
C VAL A 831 28.28 16.56 33.77
N VAL A 832 29.09 15.61 34.25
CA VAL A 832 30.40 15.91 34.83
C VAL A 832 31.31 16.55 33.78
N GLY A 833 31.90 17.70 34.11
CA GLY A 833 32.71 18.51 33.21
C GLY A 833 31.96 19.54 32.35
N ARG A 834 30.62 19.61 32.43
CA ARG A 834 29.80 20.58 31.68
C ARG A 834 28.84 21.33 32.60
N ASN A 835 28.53 22.57 32.25
CA ASN A 835 27.45 23.32 32.89
C ASN A 835 26.15 23.12 32.09
N CYS A 836 25.11 22.63 32.74
CA CYS A 836 23.80 22.39 32.14
C CYS A 836 22.79 23.41 32.66
N SER A 837 21.97 23.99 31.78
CA SER A 837 20.77 24.73 32.19
C SER A 837 19.85 23.81 32.99
N TYR A 838 19.30 24.29 34.11
CA TYR A 838 18.33 23.54 34.90
C TYR A 838 16.91 24.11 34.70
N PRO A 839 15.90 23.29 34.36
CA PRO A 839 16.02 21.88 33.94
C PRO A 839 16.61 21.73 32.53
N VAL A 840 17.18 20.57 32.21
CA VAL A 840 17.50 20.22 30.83
C VAL A 840 16.21 19.80 30.14
N HIS A 841 15.97 20.28 28.92
CA HIS A 841 14.67 20.15 28.28
C HIS A 841 14.72 19.88 26.78
N SER A 842 13.60 19.38 26.25
CA SER A 842 13.44 18.96 24.86
C SER A 842 13.74 20.02 23.80
N GLN A 843 13.66 21.32 24.10
CA GLN A 843 13.78 22.39 23.08
C GLN A 843 15.21 22.89 22.77
N HIS A 844 16.25 22.26 23.31
CA HIS A 844 17.64 22.65 23.05
C HIS A 844 18.05 22.59 21.56
N ASP A 845 19.13 23.30 21.20
CA ASP A 845 19.64 23.44 19.83
C ASP A 845 19.88 22.13 19.08
N ARG A 846 19.24 21.97 17.91
CA ARG A 846 19.42 20.82 16.99
C ARG A 846 19.88 21.19 15.58
N ARG A 847 20.26 22.45 15.34
CA ARG A 847 20.77 22.87 14.04
C ARG A 847 22.00 22.04 13.66
N TYR A 848 22.09 21.60 12.41
CA TYR A 848 23.13 20.70 11.89
C TYR A 848 23.20 19.27 12.49
N ILE A 849 22.23 18.83 13.31
CA ILE A 849 22.21 17.45 13.85
C ILE A 849 21.73 16.43 12.81
N TRP A 850 20.51 16.54 12.28
CA TRP A 850 20.04 15.69 11.18
C TRP A 850 19.08 16.35 10.18
N SER A 851 19.41 16.23 8.88
CA SER A 851 18.60 16.65 7.73
C SER A 851 17.99 15.47 6.94
N GLY A 852 18.13 14.24 7.45
CA GLY A 852 17.81 13.01 6.74
C GLY A 852 19.02 12.44 6.00
N ASP A 853 19.54 13.21 5.03
CA ASP A 853 20.69 12.83 4.21
C ASP A 853 22.07 13.12 4.84
N ASN A 854 22.18 14.07 5.77
CA ASN A 854 23.42 14.37 6.49
C ASN A 854 23.23 14.42 8.01
N TYR A 855 24.12 13.70 8.71
CA TYR A 855 24.12 13.55 10.16
C TYR A 855 25.36 14.18 10.82
N LEU A 856 25.16 14.78 12.00
CA LEU A 856 26.14 15.32 12.95
C LEU A 856 27.27 16.13 12.29
N ARG A 857 26.90 17.21 11.60
CA ARG A 857 27.86 17.99 10.79
C ARG A 857 28.72 18.97 11.60
N VAL A 858 28.25 19.41 12.78
CA VAL A 858 28.91 20.44 13.60
C VAL A 858 29.00 19.99 15.05
N LYS A 859 30.18 20.04 15.66
CA LYS A 859 30.44 19.67 17.06
C LYS A 859 29.86 20.68 18.05
N GLY A 860 29.70 20.26 19.32
CA GLY A 860 29.39 21.16 20.44
C GLY A 860 27.98 21.77 20.47
N ARG A 861 27.02 21.18 19.74
CA ARG A 861 25.58 21.54 19.80
C ARG A 861 24.80 20.58 20.71
N GLY A 862 23.48 20.75 20.80
CA GLY A 862 22.64 19.98 21.71
C GLY A 862 22.47 20.61 23.10
N ALA A 863 21.96 19.83 24.04
CA ALA A 863 21.79 20.18 25.44
C ALA A 863 23.14 20.43 26.16
N CYS A 864 23.08 21.19 27.27
CA CYS A 864 24.27 21.60 28.03
C CYS A 864 25.33 22.30 27.17
N THR A 865 24.89 23.23 26.32
CA THR A 865 25.74 24.11 25.49
C THR A 865 25.29 25.57 25.67
N SER A 866 26.04 26.51 25.08
CA SER A 866 25.68 27.94 25.05
C SER A 866 24.85 28.34 23.81
N PHE A 867 24.45 27.39 22.97
CA PHE A 867 23.61 27.68 21.80
C PHE A 867 22.15 27.87 22.22
N PRO A 868 21.43 28.84 21.63
CA PRO A 868 20.04 29.11 21.99
C PRO A 868 19.12 27.98 21.49
N ASP A 869 18.00 27.79 22.18
CA ASP A 869 16.97 26.80 21.85
C ASP A 869 16.47 26.86 20.40
N MET A 870 15.83 25.77 19.97
CA MET A 870 14.99 25.74 18.78
C MET A 870 13.76 26.63 18.98
N GLN A 871 13.32 27.30 17.93
CA GLN A 871 12.09 28.10 17.97
C GLN A 871 10.87 27.20 18.20
N SER A 872 10.05 27.54 19.18
CA SER A 872 8.81 26.83 19.47
C SER A 872 7.75 27.08 18.37
N VAL A 873 7.01 26.04 18.03
CA VAL A 873 5.95 26.06 17.01
C VAL A 873 4.62 25.70 17.69
N ASP A 874 3.57 26.52 17.55
CA ASP A 874 2.24 26.16 18.05
C ASP A 874 1.51 25.25 17.05
N CYS A 875 1.58 23.94 17.28
CA CYS A 875 0.97 22.95 16.40
C CYS A 875 -0.57 23.03 16.30
N ARG A 876 -1.23 23.82 17.15
CA ARG A 876 -2.69 24.09 17.05
C ARG A 876 -3.02 25.16 16.01
N SER A 877 -2.03 25.94 15.59
CA SER A 877 -2.14 26.95 14.53
C SER A 877 -1.63 26.46 13.17
N GLN A 878 -0.92 25.34 13.13
CA GLN A 878 -0.43 24.75 11.89
C GLN A 878 -1.57 24.02 11.15
N PRO A 879 -1.67 24.14 9.81
CA PRO A 879 -2.57 23.32 9.03
C PRO A 879 -2.12 21.85 9.06
N LYS A 880 -3.05 20.90 8.93
CA LYS A 880 -2.71 19.51 8.61
C LYS A 880 -2.00 19.46 7.25
N LEU A 881 -1.03 18.56 7.09
CA LEU A 881 -0.34 18.35 5.82
C LEU A 881 -1.30 17.92 4.71
N SER A 882 -1.03 18.42 3.50
CA SER A 882 -1.60 17.97 2.23
C SER A 882 -0.65 18.36 1.09
N ASN A 883 -0.56 17.57 0.02
CA ASN A 883 0.33 17.87 -1.12
C ASN A 883 -0.34 18.79 -2.16
N ILE A 884 -1.27 19.64 -1.72
CA ILE A 884 -2.05 20.50 -2.61
C ILE A 884 -1.34 21.85 -2.71
N GLU A 885 -0.57 22.04 -3.79
CA GLU A 885 -0.16 23.38 -4.23
C GLU A 885 -1.40 24.13 -4.73
N HIS A 886 -2.15 24.71 -3.79
CA HIS A 886 -3.34 25.49 -4.07
C HIS A 886 -3.00 26.96 -4.33
N CYS A 887 -3.22 27.43 -5.55
CA CYS A 887 -3.05 28.84 -5.93
C CYS A 887 -4.41 29.53 -6.16
N PRO A 888 -5.20 29.88 -5.11
CA PRO A 888 -6.55 30.43 -5.28
C PRO A 888 -6.56 31.75 -6.08
N GLY A 889 -5.49 32.55 -6.02
CA GLY A 889 -5.33 33.76 -6.84
C GLY A 889 -5.15 33.50 -8.34
N LYS A 890 -5.05 32.23 -8.78
CA LYS A 890 -5.07 31.81 -10.19
C LYS A 890 -6.40 31.14 -10.59
N CYS A 891 -7.33 30.90 -9.66
CA CYS A 891 -8.59 30.19 -9.94
C CYS A 891 -9.39 30.83 -11.10
N PRO A 892 -9.91 30.04 -12.06
CA PRO A 892 -11.10 30.45 -12.79
C PRO A 892 -12.30 30.53 -11.84
N SER A 893 -13.21 31.48 -12.08
CA SER A 893 -14.42 31.66 -11.27
C SER A 893 -15.28 30.39 -11.28
N GLY A 894 -15.63 29.86 -10.11
CA GLY A 894 -16.53 28.70 -9.96
C GLY A 894 -15.85 27.40 -9.51
N CYS A 895 -14.52 27.36 -9.41
CA CYS A 895 -13.79 26.23 -8.80
C CYS A 895 -14.20 26.09 -7.33
N THR A 896 -15.07 25.12 -7.01
CA THR A 896 -15.78 25.03 -5.71
C THR A 896 -15.45 23.77 -4.92
N ASN A 897 -15.40 22.61 -5.56
CA ASN A 897 -15.02 21.33 -4.94
C ASN A 897 -13.73 20.80 -5.60
N GLY A 898 -12.70 21.64 -5.58
CA GLY A 898 -11.45 21.43 -6.27
C GLY A 898 -10.46 22.56 -5.97
N TYR A 899 -9.24 22.39 -6.46
CA TYR A 899 -8.11 23.28 -6.22
C TYR A 899 -7.61 23.86 -7.54
N CYS A 900 -7.21 25.14 -7.54
CA CYS A 900 -6.37 25.65 -8.61
C CYS A 900 -4.96 25.08 -8.47
N ASP A 901 -4.52 24.34 -9.49
CA ASP A 901 -3.15 23.90 -9.67
C ASP A 901 -2.22 25.12 -9.82
N CYS A 902 -1.19 25.23 -8.98
CA CYS A 902 -0.20 26.29 -9.08
C CYS A 902 0.60 26.28 -10.39
N ALA A 903 0.78 25.13 -11.05
CA ALA A 903 1.57 25.03 -12.28
C ALA A 903 0.82 25.54 -13.52
N THR A 904 -0.44 25.12 -13.73
CA THR A 904 -1.25 25.50 -14.90
C THR A 904 -2.17 26.69 -14.67
N GLY A 905 -2.67 26.91 -13.46
CA GLY A 905 -3.82 27.78 -13.22
C GLY A 905 -5.18 27.13 -13.51
N GLU A 906 -5.22 25.83 -13.83
CA GLU A 906 -6.46 25.10 -14.07
C GLU A 906 -7.10 24.67 -12.74
N CYS A 907 -8.44 24.67 -12.71
CA CYS A 907 -9.20 24.02 -11.63
C CYS A 907 -9.13 22.51 -11.81
N LEU A 908 -8.51 21.82 -10.85
CA LEU A 908 -8.48 20.37 -10.76
C LEU A 908 -9.41 19.91 -9.64
N CYS A 909 -10.25 18.92 -9.93
CA CYS A 909 -11.27 18.48 -9.00
C CYS A 909 -10.69 17.59 -7.90
N ASP A 910 -11.23 17.74 -6.69
CA ASP A 910 -10.93 16.81 -5.63
C ASP A 910 -11.66 15.48 -5.86
N PRO A 911 -11.14 14.34 -5.36
CA PRO A 911 -11.71 13.03 -5.58
C PRO A 911 -13.19 12.95 -5.17
N GLY A 912 -14.02 12.36 -6.03
CA GLY A 912 -15.48 12.35 -5.94
C GLY A 912 -16.16 13.47 -6.75
N PHE A 913 -15.42 14.52 -7.13
CA PHE A 913 -15.94 15.64 -7.92
C PHE A 913 -15.47 15.62 -9.37
N SER A 914 -16.32 16.11 -10.26
CA SER A 914 -16.09 16.13 -11.71
C SER A 914 -16.85 17.28 -12.41
N GLY A 915 -16.76 17.35 -13.74
CA GLY A 915 -17.25 18.47 -14.54
C GLY A 915 -16.30 19.67 -14.59
N SER A 916 -16.51 20.56 -15.56
CA SER A 916 -15.60 21.68 -15.90
C SER A 916 -15.25 22.65 -14.76
N HIS A 917 -16.03 22.68 -13.68
CA HIS A 917 -15.80 23.50 -12.49
C HIS A 917 -15.91 22.68 -11.18
N CYS A 918 -15.79 21.36 -11.27
CA CYS A 918 -15.89 20.44 -10.12
C CYS A 918 -17.25 20.51 -9.42
N ASN A 919 -18.29 20.73 -10.21
CA ASN A 919 -19.66 20.98 -9.80
C ASN A 919 -20.55 19.71 -9.81
N ILE A 920 -20.03 18.58 -10.27
CA ILE A 920 -20.71 17.27 -10.24
C ILE A 920 -20.14 16.48 -9.07
N ASP A 921 -20.95 16.27 -8.03
CA ASP A 921 -20.63 15.42 -6.89
C ASP A 921 -21.16 13.99 -7.15
N THR A 922 -20.24 13.06 -7.41
CA THR A 922 -20.59 11.65 -7.66
C THR A 922 -20.98 10.89 -6.38
N CYS A 923 -20.66 11.43 -5.21
CA CYS A 923 -20.91 10.84 -3.90
C CYS A 923 -22.21 11.30 -3.24
N ALA A 924 -22.60 12.57 -3.39
CA ALA A 924 -23.95 13.03 -3.04
C ALA A 924 -25.02 12.30 -3.85
N ALA A 925 -24.70 11.88 -5.08
CA ALA A 925 -25.57 11.05 -5.92
C ALA A 925 -25.79 9.62 -5.36
N ALA A 926 -24.82 9.06 -4.61
CA ALA A 926 -24.93 7.76 -3.96
C ALA A 926 -25.93 7.76 -2.78
N ARG A 927 -26.10 8.91 -2.11
CA ARG A 927 -27.05 9.13 -1.00
C ARG A 927 -26.90 8.14 0.17
N CYS A 928 -25.66 7.79 0.50
CA CYS A 928 -25.34 6.91 1.63
C CYS A 928 -25.77 7.56 2.95
N ILE A 929 -26.52 6.84 3.79
CA ILE A 929 -27.02 7.32 5.09
C ILE A 929 -26.12 6.81 6.22
N ASN A 930 -25.93 5.49 6.31
CA ASN A 930 -25.02 4.85 7.27
C ASN A 930 -23.96 4.04 6.53
N GLY A 931 -23.24 4.71 5.63
CA GLY A 931 -22.24 4.10 4.75
C GLY A 931 -21.45 5.15 3.97
N ASN A 932 -20.41 4.69 3.30
CA ASN A 932 -19.39 5.52 2.69
C ASN A 932 -19.46 5.37 1.16
N CYS A 933 -19.20 6.46 0.45
CA CYS A 933 -19.27 6.49 -1.01
C CYS A 933 -18.28 5.51 -1.67
N VAL A 934 -18.69 4.89 -2.78
CA VAL A 934 -17.80 4.05 -3.62
C VAL A 934 -17.14 4.85 -4.76
N ALA A 935 -17.74 5.93 -5.24
CA ALA A 935 -17.28 6.66 -6.43
C ALA A 935 -15.99 7.50 -6.24
N GLN A 936 -15.63 7.87 -5.00
CA GLN A 936 -14.63 8.91 -4.70
C GLN A 936 -13.31 8.79 -5.49
N TYR A 937 -12.67 7.62 -5.47
CA TYR A 937 -11.40 7.37 -6.17
C TYR A 937 -11.56 6.59 -7.48
N LEU A 938 -12.79 6.50 -7.99
CA LEU A 938 -13.09 5.89 -9.29
C LEU A 938 -13.07 6.91 -10.43
N GLY A 939 -13.33 8.20 -10.14
CA GLY A 939 -13.26 9.28 -11.14
C GLY A 939 -14.30 9.21 -12.27
N GLN A 940 -14.26 10.20 -13.17
CA GLN A 940 -15.26 10.48 -14.21
C GLN A 940 -16.66 10.86 -13.68
N GLU A 941 -17.52 11.36 -14.55
CA GLU A 941 -18.88 11.85 -14.21
C GLU A 941 -19.91 10.71 -14.03
N LEU A 942 -19.57 9.47 -14.43
CA LEU A 942 -20.50 8.34 -14.47
C LEU A 942 -20.75 7.77 -13.07
N LEU A 943 -22.01 7.78 -12.65
CA LEU A 943 -22.43 7.29 -11.34
C LEU A 943 -22.24 5.77 -11.17
N VAL A 944 -21.80 5.38 -9.97
CA VAL A 944 -21.95 3.99 -9.49
C VAL A 944 -23.46 3.72 -9.32
N THR A 945 -23.94 2.64 -9.93
CA THR A 945 -25.37 2.32 -10.07
C THR A 945 -25.74 0.96 -9.48
N ASN A 946 -24.76 0.15 -9.11
CA ASN A 946 -24.93 -1.04 -8.28
C ASN A 946 -23.93 -0.93 -7.10
N LYS A 947 -24.41 -1.13 -5.86
CA LYS A 947 -23.66 -0.90 -4.60
C LYS A 947 -22.90 0.45 -4.58
N PRO A 948 -23.61 1.60 -4.62
CA PRO A 948 -22.97 2.92 -4.59
C PRO A 948 -22.38 3.30 -3.22
N CYS A 949 -22.73 2.54 -2.17
CA CYS A 949 -22.29 2.73 -0.80
C CYS A 949 -21.68 1.44 -0.22
N VAL A 950 -20.61 1.56 0.57
CA VAL A 950 -20.14 0.50 1.48
C VAL A 950 -20.72 0.77 2.87
N CYS A 951 -21.44 -0.18 3.44
CA CYS A 951 -22.21 0.07 4.67
C CYS A 951 -21.40 -0.07 5.95
N ILE A 952 -21.80 0.68 6.97
CA ILE A 952 -21.37 0.52 8.36
C ILE A 952 -21.87 -0.83 8.87
N ASP A 953 -21.08 -1.53 9.71
CA ASP A 953 -21.48 -2.80 10.31
C ASP A 953 -22.87 -2.70 10.98
N GLY A 954 -23.79 -3.60 10.60
CA GLY A 954 -25.18 -3.59 11.04
C GLY A 954 -26.16 -2.77 10.18
N TRP A 955 -25.67 -2.11 9.13
CA TRP A 955 -26.48 -1.43 8.11
C TRP A 955 -26.34 -2.10 6.74
N TYR A 956 -27.42 -2.02 5.96
CA TYR A 956 -27.61 -2.75 4.71
C TYR A 956 -28.49 -1.97 3.73
N GLY A 957 -28.63 -2.50 2.50
CA GLY A 957 -29.32 -1.84 1.38
C GLY A 957 -28.38 -0.88 0.64
N ASP A 958 -28.73 -0.51 -0.61
CA ASP A 958 -27.84 0.24 -1.50
C ASP A 958 -27.42 1.62 -0.98
N LYS A 959 -28.19 2.19 -0.04
CA LYS A 959 -27.91 3.47 0.64
C LYS A 959 -27.49 3.30 2.10
N CYS A 960 -27.42 2.05 2.60
CA CYS A 960 -27.19 1.76 4.01
C CYS A 960 -28.26 2.40 4.91
N ASP A 961 -29.52 2.24 4.50
CA ASP A 961 -30.72 2.87 5.07
C ASP A 961 -31.61 1.90 5.87
N THR A 962 -31.26 0.60 5.92
CA THR A 962 -31.94 -0.42 6.74
C THR A 962 -30.98 -1.20 7.63
N THR A 963 -31.41 -1.58 8.83
CA THR A 963 -30.70 -2.52 9.72
C THR A 963 -31.13 -3.98 9.53
N THR A 964 -32.09 -4.24 8.63
CA THR A 964 -32.46 -5.60 8.25
C THR A 964 -31.49 -6.10 7.18
N PRO A 965 -30.72 -7.18 7.44
CA PRO A 965 -29.84 -7.74 6.42
C PRO A 965 -30.66 -8.23 5.21
N PRO A 966 -30.12 -8.16 3.98
CA PRO A 966 -30.76 -8.79 2.85
C PRO A 966 -30.93 -10.28 3.15
N LEU A 967 -32.04 -10.87 2.67
CA LEU A 967 -32.17 -12.33 2.66
C LEU A 967 -30.94 -12.92 1.95
N PRO A 968 -30.29 -13.96 2.51
CA PRO A 968 -29.11 -14.54 1.88
C PRO A 968 -29.49 -15.01 0.48
N VAL A 969 -28.90 -14.36 -0.53
CA VAL A 969 -29.02 -14.77 -1.93
C VAL A 969 -28.47 -16.20 -1.98
N PRO A 970 -29.24 -17.21 -2.41
CA PRO A 970 -28.73 -18.57 -2.48
C PRO A 970 -27.48 -18.61 -3.36
N ASP A 971 -26.41 -19.26 -2.88
CA ASP A 971 -25.20 -19.55 -3.68
C ASP A 971 -25.65 -20.01 -5.08
N PRO A 972 -25.27 -19.31 -6.16
CA PRO A 972 -25.81 -19.58 -7.49
C PRO A 972 -25.48 -21.02 -7.88
N ALA A 973 -26.54 -21.85 -8.01
CA ALA A 973 -26.47 -23.30 -8.02
C ALA A 973 -25.28 -23.83 -8.86
N PRO A 974 -24.19 -24.29 -8.21
CA PRO A 974 -22.92 -24.47 -8.91
C PRO A 974 -23.02 -25.42 -10.09
N THR A 975 -22.67 -24.92 -11.28
CA THR A 975 -22.72 -25.68 -12.51
C THR A 975 -21.63 -26.75 -12.52
N CYS A 976 -21.99 -27.99 -12.87
CA CYS A 976 -21.00 -29.05 -13.08
C CYS A 976 -20.09 -28.68 -14.26
N PHE A 977 -18.79 -28.52 -14.00
CA PHE A 977 -17.80 -28.13 -15.01
C PHE A 977 -16.63 -29.12 -15.00
N ASN A 978 -16.22 -29.63 -16.17
CA ASN A 978 -15.18 -30.66 -16.30
C ASN A 978 -15.33 -31.87 -15.33
N GLY A 979 -16.57 -32.19 -14.91
CA GLY A 979 -16.87 -33.28 -13.98
C GLY A 979 -16.79 -32.93 -12.48
N CYS A 980 -16.54 -31.68 -12.08
CA CYS A 980 -16.67 -31.24 -10.69
C CYS A 980 -17.56 -29.99 -10.54
N TYR A 981 -18.18 -29.87 -9.38
CA TYR A 981 -18.58 -28.60 -8.78
C TYR A 981 -17.35 -28.00 -8.08
N PHE A 982 -17.22 -26.67 -8.08
CA PHE A 982 -16.05 -25.97 -7.54
C PHE A 982 -16.48 -24.93 -6.51
N PHE A 983 -15.62 -24.67 -5.53
CA PHE A 983 -15.91 -23.81 -4.39
C PHE A 983 -14.67 -23.00 -4.00
N THR A 984 -14.88 -21.75 -3.59
CA THR A 984 -13.87 -20.89 -2.97
C THR A 984 -14.19 -20.69 -1.48
N ASP A 985 -13.18 -20.28 -0.70
CA ASP A 985 -13.21 -20.22 0.77
C ASP A 985 -13.80 -21.47 1.43
N SER A 986 -13.55 -22.64 0.84
CA SER A 986 -14.20 -23.91 1.20
C SER A 986 -13.17 -25.02 1.31
N GLU A 987 -13.01 -25.60 2.50
CA GLU A 987 -12.33 -26.88 2.71
C GLU A 987 -13.36 -28.02 2.67
N ILE A 988 -12.95 -29.22 2.29
CA ILE A 988 -13.83 -30.40 2.27
C ILE A 988 -13.24 -31.48 3.19
N THR A 989 -14.10 -31.97 4.08
CA THR A 989 -13.75 -33.04 5.02
C THR A 989 -13.79 -34.42 4.35
N GLY A 990 -13.00 -35.35 4.88
CA GLY A 990 -12.91 -36.72 4.39
C GLY A 990 -11.52 -37.30 4.62
N GLY A 991 -11.40 -38.61 4.41
CA GLY A 991 -10.10 -39.29 4.36
C GLY A 991 -9.33 -38.85 3.12
N GLU A 992 -8.01 -38.76 3.23
CA GLU A 992 -7.13 -38.43 2.12
C GLU A 992 -6.80 -39.66 1.27
N LEU A 993 -6.90 -39.51 -0.05
CA LEU A 993 -6.69 -40.59 -1.04
C LEU A 993 -5.37 -40.48 -1.79
N GLY A 994 -4.76 -39.29 -1.77
CA GLY A 994 -3.55 -39.00 -2.54
C GLY A 994 -3.33 -37.50 -2.67
N VAL A 995 -2.09 -37.15 -3.00
CA VAL A 995 -1.59 -35.78 -3.09
C VAL A 995 -1.03 -35.56 -4.49
N ILE A 996 -1.34 -34.42 -5.10
CA ILE A 996 -0.94 -34.07 -6.47
C ILE A 996 -0.27 -32.70 -6.44
N GLN A 997 0.96 -32.65 -6.95
CA GLN A 997 1.73 -31.40 -7.08
C GLN A 997 1.19 -30.59 -8.27
N THR A 998 0.09 -29.89 -8.03
CA THR A 998 -0.50 -28.92 -8.95
C THR A 998 -1.19 -27.80 -8.19
N SER A 999 -1.03 -26.57 -8.70
CA SER A 999 -1.78 -25.38 -8.30
C SER A 999 -3.05 -25.17 -9.14
N ASP A 1000 -3.29 -25.98 -10.18
CA ASP A 1000 -4.45 -25.86 -11.08
C ASP A 1000 -5.68 -26.64 -10.56
N PRO A 1001 -6.81 -25.94 -10.29
CA PRO A 1001 -8.09 -26.59 -9.96
C PRO A 1001 -8.57 -27.59 -11.00
N LYS A 1002 -8.29 -27.39 -12.29
CA LYS A 1002 -8.77 -28.25 -13.38
C LYS A 1002 -8.01 -29.58 -13.41
N ALA A 1003 -6.68 -29.56 -13.29
CA ALA A 1003 -5.86 -30.75 -13.09
C ALA A 1003 -6.26 -31.52 -11.82
N CYS A 1004 -6.52 -30.81 -10.72
CA CYS A 1004 -6.98 -31.41 -9.47
C CYS A 1004 -8.34 -32.13 -9.63
N CYS A 1005 -9.31 -31.48 -10.27
CA CYS A 1005 -10.59 -32.07 -10.63
C CYS A 1005 -10.44 -33.26 -11.61
N ALA A 1006 -9.62 -33.15 -12.66
CA ALA A 1006 -9.41 -34.20 -13.65
C ALA A 1006 -8.84 -35.48 -13.01
N ALA A 1007 -7.91 -35.35 -12.07
CA ALA A 1007 -7.37 -36.49 -11.32
C ALA A 1007 -8.39 -37.07 -10.32
N CYS A 1008 -9.22 -36.24 -9.69
CA CYS A 1008 -10.36 -36.74 -8.89
C CYS A 1008 -11.39 -37.47 -9.76
N ASN A 1009 -11.58 -37.05 -11.02
CA ASN A 1009 -12.43 -37.78 -11.97
C ASN A 1009 -11.84 -39.15 -12.33
N ALA A 1010 -10.55 -39.22 -12.64
CA ALA A 1010 -9.83 -40.45 -12.93
C ALA A 1010 -9.79 -41.44 -11.75
N ASN A 1011 -9.76 -40.95 -10.50
CA ASN A 1011 -9.80 -41.80 -9.31
C ASN A 1011 -11.24 -42.17 -8.93
N ALA A 1012 -11.58 -43.47 -9.01
CA ALA A 1012 -12.91 -43.98 -8.70
C ALA A 1012 -13.34 -43.80 -7.23
N ALA A 1013 -12.39 -43.72 -6.29
CA ALA A 1013 -12.68 -43.49 -4.86
C ALA A 1013 -12.77 -42.01 -4.49
N CYS A 1014 -12.35 -41.10 -5.38
CA CYS A 1014 -12.34 -39.66 -5.11
C CYS A 1014 -13.73 -39.07 -5.31
N ASN A 1015 -14.27 -38.46 -4.25
CA ASN A 1015 -15.54 -37.75 -4.26
C ASN A 1015 -15.35 -36.23 -4.23
N SER A 1016 -14.21 -35.74 -3.73
CA SER A 1016 -13.87 -34.33 -3.75
C SER A 1016 -12.35 -34.11 -3.67
N TRP A 1017 -11.93 -32.86 -3.79
CA TRP A 1017 -10.55 -32.45 -3.65
C TRP A 1017 -10.45 -31.08 -2.99
N VAL A 1018 -9.30 -30.79 -2.37
CA VAL A 1018 -8.98 -29.53 -1.69
C VAL A 1018 -7.64 -29.02 -2.18
N LEU A 1019 -7.52 -27.71 -2.41
CA LEU A 1019 -6.39 -27.05 -3.04
C LEU A 1019 -6.05 -25.74 -2.31
N SER A 1020 -4.76 -25.54 -2.05
CA SER A 1020 -4.22 -24.34 -1.39
C SER A 1020 -2.88 -23.92 -2.00
N VAL A 1021 -1.98 -24.90 -2.16
CA VAL A 1021 -0.75 -24.83 -2.97
C VAL A 1021 -0.52 -26.18 -3.67
N ILE A 1022 -0.93 -27.25 -3.00
CA ILE A 1022 -0.92 -28.64 -3.45
C ILE A 1022 -2.37 -29.14 -3.47
N CYS A 1023 -2.71 -30.03 -4.40
CA CYS A 1023 -4.02 -30.67 -4.53
C CYS A 1023 -4.09 -31.94 -3.67
N PHE A 1024 -5.13 -32.07 -2.84
CA PHE A 1024 -5.41 -33.22 -1.99
C PHE A 1024 -6.72 -33.88 -2.42
N LEU A 1025 -6.67 -35.15 -2.85
CA LEU A 1025 -7.87 -35.93 -3.17
C LEU A 1025 -8.52 -36.47 -1.89
N LYS A 1026 -9.85 -36.40 -1.77
CA LYS A 1026 -10.60 -36.75 -0.55
C LYS A 1026 -11.81 -37.67 -0.82
N THR A 1027 -12.19 -38.46 0.19
CA THR A 1027 -13.36 -39.37 0.14
C THR A 1027 -14.70 -38.71 0.48
N GLY A 1028 -14.72 -37.58 1.18
CA GLY A 1028 -15.96 -36.92 1.63
C GLY A 1028 -16.44 -35.81 0.69
N THR A 1029 -17.58 -35.21 1.02
CA THR A 1029 -18.21 -34.09 0.25
C THR A 1029 -18.73 -32.97 1.17
N GLN A 1030 -18.50 -33.07 2.48
CA GLN A 1030 -18.95 -32.13 3.50
C GLN A 1030 -18.05 -30.88 3.52
N ARG A 1031 -18.61 -29.73 3.08
CA ARG A 1031 -17.93 -28.43 2.98
C ARG A 1031 -17.85 -27.71 4.33
N ILE A 1032 -16.70 -27.11 4.62
CA ILE A 1032 -16.43 -26.22 5.76
C ILE A 1032 -15.91 -24.88 5.22
N HIS A 1033 -16.39 -23.75 5.76
CA HIS A 1033 -15.83 -22.44 5.42
C HIS A 1033 -14.39 -22.28 5.92
N LYS A 1034 -13.45 -21.95 5.02
CA LYS A 1034 -12.04 -21.70 5.32
C LYS A 1034 -11.43 -20.82 4.23
N SER A 1035 -11.12 -19.57 4.58
CA SER A 1035 -10.68 -18.58 3.59
C SER A 1035 -9.36 -18.94 2.88
N GLY A 1036 -9.25 -18.60 1.61
CA GLY A 1036 -8.07 -18.84 0.77
C GLY A 1036 -7.92 -20.29 0.28
N ILE A 1037 -8.94 -21.13 0.49
CA ILE A 1037 -8.95 -22.53 0.03
C ILE A 1037 -9.91 -22.69 -1.16
N ILE A 1038 -9.42 -23.30 -2.23
CA ILE A 1038 -10.24 -23.75 -3.36
C ILE A 1038 -10.52 -25.24 -3.14
N SER A 1039 -11.73 -25.71 -3.47
CA SER A 1039 -12.06 -27.13 -3.44
C SER A 1039 -13.09 -27.48 -4.51
N GLY A 1040 -13.37 -28.77 -4.67
CA GLY A 1040 -14.43 -29.20 -5.57
C GLY A 1040 -14.95 -30.60 -5.27
N ILE A 1041 -16.23 -30.82 -5.57
CA ILE A 1041 -16.93 -32.11 -5.40
C ILE A 1041 -17.16 -32.69 -6.79
N LYS A 1042 -16.78 -33.94 -7.01
CA LYS A 1042 -17.04 -34.69 -8.24
C LYS A 1042 -18.55 -34.73 -8.50
N CYS A 1043 -19.01 -34.42 -9.72
CA CYS A 1043 -20.44 -34.22 -9.96
C CYS A 1043 -21.28 -35.48 -9.68
N SER A 1044 -20.71 -36.67 -9.92
CA SER A 1044 -21.35 -37.96 -9.59
C SER A 1044 -21.41 -38.28 -8.08
N ALA A 1045 -20.71 -37.50 -7.24
CA ALA A 1045 -20.75 -37.59 -5.77
C ALA A 1045 -21.70 -36.56 -5.13
N GLY A 1046 -22.36 -35.71 -5.93
CA GLY A 1046 -23.52 -34.94 -5.49
C GLY A 1046 -24.70 -35.88 -5.21
N THR A 1047 -25.36 -35.74 -4.07
CA THR A 1047 -26.29 -36.75 -3.54
C THR A 1047 -27.62 -36.81 -4.30
N GLY A 1048 -27.67 -37.56 -5.41
CA GLY A 1048 -28.88 -38.11 -6.05
C GLY A 1048 -29.92 -37.14 -6.62
N SER A 1049 -29.79 -35.83 -6.37
CA SER A 1049 -30.83 -34.82 -6.55
C SER A 1049 -30.32 -33.53 -7.22
N GLY A 1050 -29.07 -33.48 -7.66
CA GLY A 1050 -28.42 -32.26 -8.16
C GLY A 1050 -28.11 -31.20 -7.09
N THR A 1051 -28.57 -31.39 -5.85
CA THR A 1051 -28.28 -30.53 -4.70
C THR A 1051 -26.90 -30.82 -4.12
N ILE A 1052 -26.11 -29.76 -3.97
CA ILE A 1052 -24.75 -29.81 -3.41
C ILE A 1052 -24.81 -29.64 -1.89
N PRO A 1053 -23.95 -30.31 -1.10
CA PRO A 1053 -23.86 -30.09 0.34
C PRO A 1053 -23.63 -28.60 0.68
N PRO A 1054 -24.43 -27.99 1.57
CA PRO A 1054 -24.23 -26.62 1.99
C PRO A 1054 -22.90 -26.47 2.74
N VAL A 1055 -22.38 -25.24 2.81
CA VAL A 1055 -21.25 -24.93 3.68
C VAL A 1055 -21.70 -25.06 5.12
N THR A 1056 -21.13 -26.02 5.85
CA THR A 1056 -21.20 -26.00 7.31
C THR A 1056 -20.22 -24.95 7.83
N ALA A 1057 -20.60 -24.25 8.90
CA ALA A 1057 -19.59 -23.57 9.71
C ALA A 1057 -18.58 -24.62 10.20
N ALA A 1058 -17.30 -24.25 10.25
CA ALA A 1058 -16.28 -25.14 10.81
C ALA A 1058 -16.72 -25.61 12.21
N PRO A 1059 -16.45 -26.88 12.60
CA PRO A 1059 -16.86 -27.43 13.89
C PRO A 1059 -16.01 -26.84 15.03
N GLY A 1060 -16.21 -25.56 15.31
CA GLY A 1060 -16.18 -25.08 16.67
C GLY A 1060 -17.20 -25.89 17.48
N THR A 1061 -16.84 -26.17 18.73
CA THR A 1061 -17.72 -26.84 19.70
C THR A 1061 -19.12 -26.23 19.69
N THR A 1062 -20.16 -27.07 19.70
CA THR A 1062 -21.56 -26.68 19.95
C THR A 1062 -21.78 -26.28 21.41
N HIS A 1063 -20.98 -25.32 21.88
CA HIS A 1063 -21.20 -24.62 23.14
C HIS A 1063 -22.36 -23.64 22.98
N CYS A 1064 -23.56 -24.15 23.26
CA CYS A 1064 -24.39 -23.42 24.22
C CYS A 1064 -23.59 -23.36 25.52
N ASP A 1065 -22.98 -22.20 25.80
CA ASP A 1065 -22.15 -21.91 26.99
C ASP A 1065 -23.00 -21.73 28.28
N GLY A 1066 -24.21 -22.26 28.25
CA GLY A 1066 -25.25 -22.08 29.27
C GLY A 1066 -25.96 -20.73 29.22
N LYS A 1067 -25.61 -19.81 28.30
CA LYS A 1067 -26.10 -18.42 28.32
C LYS A 1067 -26.66 -17.95 26.97
N CYS A 1068 -27.84 -17.35 27.01
CA CYS A 1068 -28.43 -16.69 25.85
C CYS A 1068 -27.74 -15.35 25.55
N LYS A 1069 -27.33 -15.15 24.29
CA LYS A 1069 -26.67 -13.94 23.80
C LYS A 1069 -27.68 -12.97 23.18
N GLY A 1070 -28.43 -12.31 24.05
CA GLY A 1070 -29.26 -11.14 23.74
C GLY A 1070 -28.96 -10.00 24.71
N GLN A 1071 -29.50 -8.80 24.48
CA GLN A 1071 -29.47 -7.75 25.48
C GLN A 1071 -30.35 -8.12 26.68
N TYR A 1072 -29.90 -7.81 27.89
CA TYR A 1072 -30.67 -8.02 29.12
C TYR A 1072 -31.96 -7.17 29.10
N PRO A 1073 -33.10 -7.67 29.60
CA PRO A 1073 -34.26 -6.83 29.88
C PRO A 1073 -33.87 -5.75 30.91
N TYR A 1074 -34.40 -4.54 30.74
CA TYR A 1074 -34.02 -3.41 31.59
C TYR A 1074 -34.66 -3.57 32.99
N GLY A 1075 -33.87 -3.39 34.05
CA GLY A 1075 -34.35 -3.43 35.44
C GLY A 1075 -34.32 -4.80 36.14
N CYS A 1076 -33.86 -5.88 35.51
CA CYS A 1076 -33.71 -7.18 36.19
C CYS A 1076 -32.78 -7.08 37.42
N ASN A 1077 -33.16 -7.69 38.54
CA ASN A 1077 -32.27 -7.82 39.71
C ASN A 1077 -31.22 -8.94 39.50
N SER A 1078 -30.22 -8.99 40.38
CA SER A 1078 -29.09 -9.93 40.31
C SER A 1078 -29.43 -11.41 40.60
N ALA A 1079 -30.67 -11.73 40.97
CA ALA A 1079 -31.13 -13.10 41.22
C ALA A 1079 -31.84 -13.73 40.00
N PHE A 1080 -32.17 -12.95 38.96
CA PHE A 1080 -32.92 -13.42 37.79
C PHE A 1080 -32.08 -14.40 36.93
N GLN A 1081 -32.43 -15.69 36.93
CA GLN A 1081 -31.70 -16.69 36.16
C GLN A 1081 -32.18 -16.78 34.70
N ILE A 1082 -31.22 -16.66 33.77
CA ILE A 1082 -31.43 -16.77 32.33
C ILE A 1082 -31.68 -18.25 31.98
N GLY A 1083 -32.77 -18.52 31.26
CA GLY A 1083 -33.09 -19.87 30.78
C GLY A 1083 -32.25 -20.30 29.58
N TYR A 1084 -32.17 -21.62 29.39
CA TYR A 1084 -31.25 -22.26 28.44
C TYR A 1084 -31.69 -22.09 26.98
N CYS A 1085 -30.73 -22.20 26.06
CA CYS A 1085 -30.99 -22.19 24.62
C CYS A 1085 -31.43 -23.58 24.13
N ASN A 1086 -32.52 -23.64 23.38
CA ASN A 1086 -33.00 -24.88 22.76
C ASN A 1086 -32.16 -25.26 21.53
N ALA A 1087 -32.19 -26.54 21.14
CA ALA A 1087 -31.35 -27.09 20.05
C ALA A 1087 -31.54 -26.44 18.65
N GLY A 1088 -32.57 -25.60 18.46
CA GLY A 1088 -32.78 -24.78 17.26
C GLY A 1088 -32.30 -23.32 17.37
N GLY A 1089 -31.57 -22.94 18.42
CA GLY A 1089 -31.04 -21.58 18.62
C GLY A 1089 -31.99 -20.57 19.28
N GLY A 1090 -33.22 -20.99 19.62
CA GLY A 1090 -34.20 -20.16 20.32
C GLY A 1090 -34.05 -20.21 21.84
N CYS A 1091 -34.06 -19.04 22.48
CA CYS A 1091 -34.03 -18.90 23.94
C CYS A 1091 -35.41 -19.10 24.58
N ALA A 1092 -35.47 -19.86 25.68
CA ALA A 1092 -36.67 -19.99 26.51
C ALA A 1092 -36.38 -19.48 27.92
N TYR A 1093 -37.31 -18.68 28.49
CA TYR A 1093 -37.17 -18.10 29.83
C TYR A 1093 -38.04 -18.83 30.85
N SER A 1094 -37.50 -19.09 32.04
CA SER A 1094 -38.20 -19.78 33.12
C SER A 1094 -39.19 -18.86 33.83
N THR A 1095 -40.49 -19.13 33.72
CA THR A 1095 -41.53 -18.48 34.55
C THR A 1095 -41.69 -19.22 35.88
N MET A 1096 -41.11 -18.69 36.95
CA MET A 1096 -41.44 -19.08 38.33
C MET A 1096 -41.68 -17.83 39.19
N ASN A 1097 -42.51 -17.98 40.22
CA ASN A 1097 -43.18 -16.88 40.91
C ASN A 1097 -42.27 -16.22 41.96
N ASP A 1098 -41.51 -15.21 41.56
CA ASP A 1098 -40.77 -14.30 42.45
C ASP A 1098 -41.34 -12.86 42.29
N PRO A 1099 -41.62 -12.08 43.36
CA PRO A 1099 -42.29 -10.78 43.25
C PRO A 1099 -41.50 -9.65 42.57
N ASN A 1100 -40.29 -9.90 42.09
CA ASN A 1100 -39.37 -8.89 41.55
C ASN A 1100 -39.49 -8.75 40.02
N TRP A 1101 -39.60 -7.51 39.53
CA TRP A 1101 -40.13 -7.23 38.18
C TRP A 1101 -39.06 -7.28 37.08
N CYS A 1102 -39.44 -7.85 35.94
CA CYS A 1102 -38.70 -7.77 34.67
C CYS A 1102 -39.66 -7.31 33.58
N CYS A 1103 -39.22 -6.43 32.68
CA CYS A 1103 -40.05 -5.91 31.58
C CYS A 1103 -39.27 -5.84 30.27
N PHE A 1104 -39.92 -6.25 29.18
CA PHE A 1104 -39.45 -5.98 27.82
C PHE A 1104 -39.98 -4.62 27.36
N ASN A 1105 -39.32 -4.04 26.35
CA ASN A 1105 -39.62 -2.68 25.87
C ASN A 1105 -41.06 -2.62 25.34
N GLY A 1106 -41.94 -1.85 26.01
CA GLY A 1106 -43.38 -1.77 25.72
C GLY A 1106 -44.33 -2.26 26.82
N CYS A 1107 -43.84 -2.84 27.92
CA CYS A 1107 -44.69 -3.28 29.04
C CYS A 1107 -45.29 -2.12 29.87
N ASN A 1108 -46.46 -1.61 29.47
CA ASN A 1108 -47.29 -0.76 30.33
C ASN A 1108 -47.91 -1.58 31.48
N GLN A 1109 -47.55 -1.27 32.72
CA GLN A 1109 -48.13 -1.89 33.92
C GLN A 1109 -49.47 -1.22 34.30
N GLN A 1110 -50.56 -1.72 33.70
CA GLN A 1110 -51.87 -1.72 34.35
C GLN A 1110 -52.33 -3.18 34.53
N SER A 1111 -52.87 -3.47 35.71
CA SER A 1111 -53.21 -4.83 36.14
C SER A 1111 -54.64 -5.24 35.77
N SER A 1112 -54.80 -6.22 34.86
CA SER A 1112 -55.82 -7.28 35.02
C SER A 1112 -55.76 -8.37 33.94
N THR A 1113 -55.64 -9.61 34.40
CA THR A 1113 -56.15 -10.89 33.87
C THR A 1113 -56.87 -10.99 32.50
N THR A 1114 -56.63 -12.15 31.85
CA THR A 1114 -57.38 -12.84 30.77
C THR A 1114 -56.87 -12.75 29.32
N ASN A 1115 -57.25 -13.77 28.56
CA ASN A 1115 -56.83 -14.22 27.22
C ASN A 1115 -58.14 -14.76 26.56
N PRO A 1116 -58.37 -14.86 25.23
CA PRO A 1116 -57.45 -14.71 24.09
C PRO A 1116 -58.02 -13.96 22.85
N SER A 1117 -57.38 -14.17 21.69
CA SER A 1117 -57.94 -14.24 20.31
C SER A 1117 -57.83 -13.07 19.31
N VAL A 1118 -57.09 -13.35 18.21
CA VAL A 1118 -57.46 -13.30 16.76
C VAL A 1118 -58.08 -12.02 16.11
N THR A 1119 -57.77 -11.87 14.81
CA THR A 1119 -58.40 -11.04 13.73
C THR A 1119 -57.95 -9.59 13.48
N THR A 1120 -57.32 -9.42 12.31
CA THR A 1120 -57.41 -8.33 11.31
C THR A 1120 -58.26 -7.07 11.61
N ASN A 1121 -57.67 -5.88 11.39
CA ASN A 1121 -58.01 -4.98 10.26
C ASN A 1121 -57.19 -3.66 10.30
N ALA A 1122 -57.05 -3.01 9.14
CA ALA A 1122 -56.75 -1.57 9.04
C ALA A 1122 -58.06 -0.78 8.89
N PRO A 1123 -58.08 0.53 9.21
CA PRO A 1123 -58.15 1.49 8.09
C PRO A 1123 -57.45 2.85 8.29
N THR A 1124 -57.50 3.61 7.20
CA THR A 1124 -57.01 4.95 6.84
C THR A 1124 -57.53 6.14 7.67
N ASP A 1125 -56.81 7.29 7.66
CA ASP A 1125 -57.22 8.50 6.90
C ASP A 1125 -56.29 9.75 7.11
N VAL A 1126 -56.36 10.72 6.19
CA VAL A 1126 -55.51 11.94 6.02
C VAL A 1126 -56.38 13.03 5.32
N PRO A 1127 -56.46 14.33 5.73
CA PRO A 1127 -55.47 15.40 5.41
C PRO A 1127 -55.39 16.54 6.50
N THR A 1128 -54.94 17.82 6.36
CA THR A 1128 -54.54 18.71 5.23
C THR A 1128 -53.74 19.96 5.73
N THR A 1129 -52.67 20.40 5.02
CA THR A 1129 -52.19 21.84 4.90
C THR A 1129 -51.79 22.59 6.22
N ILE A 1130 -51.31 23.86 6.37
CA ILE A 1130 -50.57 24.95 5.63
C ILE A 1130 -50.01 25.92 6.76
N THR A 1131 -48.92 26.72 6.72
CA THR A 1131 -48.32 27.65 5.72
C THR A 1131 -46.77 27.85 5.90
N VAL A 1132 -46.24 28.94 5.32
CA VAL A 1132 -44.86 29.50 5.25
C VAL A 1132 -44.36 30.23 6.55
N ALA A 1133 -43.03 30.42 6.68
CA ALA A 1133 -42.30 31.07 7.79
C ALA A 1133 -42.08 32.60 7.66
N PRO A 1134 -41.54 33.28 8.71
CA PRO A 1134 -40.17 33.83 8.62
C PRO A 1134 -39.32 33.69 9.91
N VAL A 1135 -38.11 34.28 9.93
CA VAL A 1135 -37.03 34.03 10.92
C VAL A 1135 -36.89 35.13 11.98
N SER A 1136 -36.73 34.77 13.26
CA SER A 1136 -36.06 35.58 14.29
C SER A 1136 -35.51 34.68 15.43
N ALA A 1137 -34.52 35.15 16.19
CA ALA A 1137 -33.75 34.30 17.12
C ALA A 1137 -34.38 34.14 18.52
N THR A 1138 -34.51 32.89 18.98
CA THR A 1138 -34.85 32.50 20.37
C THR A 1138 -34.10 31.22 20.75
N CYS A 1139 -33.69 31.11 22.02
CA CYS A 1139 -33.09 29.87 22.55
C CYS A 1139 -34.12 28.73 22.61
N ASP A 1140 -33.72 27.53 22.23
CA ASP A 1140 -34.52 26.29 22.20
C ASP A 1140 -34.70 25.62 23.58
N GLY A 1141 -34.26 26.29 24.65
CA GLY A 1141 -34.38 25.82 26.03
C GLY A 1141 -33.30 24.82 26.45
N ARG A 1142 -32.19 24.66 25.71
CA ARG A 1142 -31.10 23.73 26.05
C ARG A 1142 -29.72 24.38 25.97
N CYS A 1143 -28.90 24.20 27.00
CA CYS A 1143 -27.49 24.60 27.00
C CYS A 1143 -26.65 23.54 26.25
N ALA A 1144 -25.89 23.96 25.23
CA ALA A 1144 -25.08 23.05 24.41
C ALA A 1144 -23.71 22.76 25.06
N GLY A 1145 -23.46 21.50 25.42
CA GLY A 1145 -22.18 21.05 25.99
C GLY A 1145 -22.18 19.55 26.31
N LYS A 1146 -21.00 18.98 26.60
CA LYS A 1146 -20.89 17.60 27.10
C LYS A 1146 -21.11 17.58 28.61
N PHE A 1147 -21.91 16.62 29.09
CA PHE A 1147 -22.24 16.45 30.51
C PHE A 1147 -21.06 15.92 31.35
N PRO A 1148 -21.03 16.19 32.67
CA PRO A 1148 -20.15 15.49 33.60
C PRO A 1148 -20.51 14.00 33.73
N TYR A 1149 -19.54 13.17 34.09
CA TYR A 1149 -19.78 11.75 34.42
C TYR A 1149 -20.43 11.60 35.81
N GLY A 1150 -21.31 10.62 35.96
CA GLY A 1150 -21.74 10.07 37.27
C GLY A 1150 -23.09 10.54 37.83
N CYS A 1151 -23.82 11.44 37.17
CA CYS A 1151 -25.12 11.93 37.66
C CYS A 1151 -26.24 10.88 37.55
N ASN A 1152 -27.12 10.80 38.55
CA ASN A 1152 -28.32 9.96 38.53
C ASN A 1152 -29.46 10.63 37.71
N SER A 1153 -30.44 9.85 37.25
CA SER A 1153 -31.42 10.19 36.19
C SER A 1153 -32.51 11.23 36.56
N GLY A 1154 -32.41 11.91 37.71
CA GLY A 1154 -33.40 12.89 38.19
C GLY A 1154 -33.03 14.37 38.01
N PHE A 1155 -31.89 14.68 37.38
CA PHE A 1155 -31.37 16.05 37.34
C PHE A 1155 -32.11 16.96 36.34
N SER A 1156 -32.68 18.07 36.82
CA SER A 1156 -33.35 19.06 35.95
C SER A 1156 -32.35 19.98 35.25
N ILE A 1157 -32.57 20.25 33.97
CA ILE A 1157 -31.68 21.05 33.12
C ILE A 1157 -31.89 22.55 33.37
N GLY A 1158 -30.80 23.31 33.50
CA GLY A 1158 -30.84 24.76 33.70
C GLY A 1158 -31.25 25.54 32.44
N TYR A 1159 -31.99 26.63 32.65
CA TYR A 1159 -32.44 27.53 31.58
C TYR A 1159 -31.36 28.54 31.18
N CYS A 1160 -31.47 29.07 29.96
CA CYS A 1160 -30.58 30.13 29.46
C CYS A 1160 -31.18 31.52 29.74
N ASN A 1161 -30.36 32.41 30.32
CA ASN A 1161 -30.78 33.79 30.63
C ASN A 1161 -30.76 34.66 29.35
N ALA A 1162 -31.52 35.76 29.34
CA ALA A 1162 -31.68 36.66 28.18
C ALA A 1162 -30.38 37.35 27.67
N GLY A 1163 -29.25 37.17 28.37
CA GLY A 1163 -27.90 37.57 27.91
C GLY A 1163 -27.02 36.43 27.39
N GLY A 1164 -27.56 35.23 27.16
CA GLY A 1164 -26.83 34.06 26.62
C GLY A 1164 -26.06 33.23 27.65
N GLY A 1165 -26.18 33.53 28.96
CA GLY A 1165 -25.53 32.78 30.02
C GLY A 1165 -26.43 31.67 30.62
N CYS A 1166 -25.92 30.45 30.72
CA CYS A 1166 -26.54 29.35 31.46
C CYS A 1166 -26.32 29.50 32.97
N SER A 1167 -27.24 28.98 33.80
CA SER A 1167 -27.09 28.96 35.26
C SER A 1167 -27.70 27.69 35.86
N TYR A 1168 -27.09 27.19 36.94
CA TYR A 1168 -27.44 25.93 37.60
C TYR A 1168 -27.66 26.17 39.09
N SER A 1169 -28.81 25.76 39.63
CA SER A 1169 -29.15 25.91 41.05
C SER A 1169 -28.71 24.70 41.87
N THR A 1170 -27.97 24.92 42.96
CA THR A 1170 -27.52 23.88 43.88
C THR A 1170 -28.42 23.77 45.12
N MET A 1171 -28.89 22.56 45.45
CA MET A 1171 -29.32 22.22 46.82
C MET A 1171 -29.41 20.70 47.06
N ASN A 1172 -28.46 20.21 47.86
CA ASN A 1172 -28.52 19.09 48.82
C ASN A 1172 -29.22 17.76 48.44
N ASP A 1173 -28.42 16.77 48.02
CA ASP A 1173 -28.65 15.33 48.24
C ASP A 1173 -27.28 14.62 48.38
N PRO A 1174 -27.04 13.62 49.28
CA PRO A 1174 -25.67 13.21 49.66
C PRO A 1174 -24.84 12.43 48.63
N ASN A 1175 -25.40 12.05 47.47
CA ASN A 1175 -24.75 11.11 46.55
C ASN A 1175 -23.89 11.81 45.46
N TRP A 1176 -22.69 12.21 45.89
CA TRP A 1176 -21.44 12.33 45.09
C TRP A 1176 -21.55 12.90 43.67
N CYS A 1177 -21.29 14.21 43.54
CA CYS A 1177 -20.88 14.85 42.29
C CYS A 1177 -19.65 15.72 42.56
N CYS A 1178 -18.53 15.46 41.88
CA CYS A 1178 -17.26 16.17 42.12
C CYS A 1178 -16.63 16.69 40.82
N PHE A 1179 -16.14 17.93 40.86
CA PHE A 1179 -15.14 18.44 39.92
C PHE A 1179 -13.73 18.27 40.49
N ASN A 1180 -12.72 18.43 39.63
CA ASN A 1180 -11.32 18.13 39.92
C ASN A 1180 -10.76 19.00 41.08
N GLY A 1181 -10.23 18.38 42.15
CA GLY A 1181 -9.51 19.10 43.21
C GLY A 1181 -9.67 18.66 44.67
N CYS A 1182 -10.43 17.59 44.99
CA CYS A 1182 -10.63 17.15 46.39
C CYS A 1182 -9.70 16.00 46.82
N ASN A 1183 -8.89 16.23 47.85
CA ASN A 1183 -8.13 15.20 48.59
C ASN A 1183 -8.91 14.75 49.84
N GLN A 1184 -8.70 13.51 50.31
CA GLN A 1184 -8.49 13.13 51.74
C GLN A 1184 -8.20 11.61 51.89
N GLN A 1185 -7.46 11.27 52.95
CA GLN A 1185 -6.64 10.07 53.19
C GLN A 1185 -7.36 8.77 53.62
N SER A 1186 -6.54 7.74 53.89
CA SER A 1186 -6.69 6.63 54.88
C SER A 1186 -7.46 5.36 54.44
N SER A 1187 -7.10 4.13 54.86
CA SER A 1187 -5.90 3.63 55.58
C SER A 1187 -5.86 2.09 55.67
N THR A 1188 -4.65 1.48 55.72
CA THR A 1188 -4.30 0.15 56.36
C THR A 1188 -5.04 -1.12 55.86
N THR A 1189 -4.52 -2.36 55.82
CA THR A 1189 -3.24 -3.07 56.12
C THR A 1189 -3.22 -4.37 55.24
N ASN A 1190 -2.44 -5.46 55.34
CA ASN A 1190 -1.48 -6.05 56.31
C ASN A 1190 -0.38 -6.87 55.53
N PRO A 1191 0.54 -7.73 56.09
CA PRO A 1191 1.95 -7.56 55.73
C PRO A 1191 2.82 -8.82 55.39
N SER A 1192 3.92 -8.59 54.66
CA SER A 1192 5.31 -9.08 54.93
C SER A 1192 5.71 -10.58 54.86
N VAL A 1193 7.04 -10.81 54.92
CA VAL A 1193 7.80 -12.08 55.14
C VAL A 1193 7.91 -13.01 53.91
N THR A 1194 8.95 -12.96 53.04
CA THR A 1194 10.44 -13.22 53.18
C THR A 1194 10.81 -14.73 53.25
N THR A 1195 11.96 -15.29 52.80
CA THR A 1195 13.25 -14.78 52.22
C THR A 1195 14.14 -15.93 51.67
N ASN A 1196 15.16 -15.57 50.84
CA ASN A 1196 16.45 -16.27 50.55
C ASN A 1196 16.43 -17.57 49.67
N ALA A 1197 17.39 -17.89 48.76
CA ALA A 1197 18.81 -17.51 48.48
C ALA A 1197 19.87 -18.20 49.39
N PRO A 1198 21.20 -18.29 49.06
CA PRO A 1198 21.97 -17.72 47.92
C PRO A 1198 23.15 -18.59 47.32
N THR A 1199 24.02 -17.98 46.48
CA THR A 1199 25.47 -18.25 46.15
C THR A 1199 25.91 -19.53 45.34
N ASP A 1200 26.84 -19.58 44.34
CA ASP A 1200 28.00 -18.76 43.83
C ASP A 1200 29.41 -19.20 44.37
N PRO A 1201 30.62 -19.03 43.74
CA PRO A 1201 31.12 -18.57 42.39
C PRO A 1201 31.97 -19.69 41.65
N SER A 1202 33.11 -19.57 40.90
CA SER A 1202 34.06 -18.52 40.38
C SER A 1202 35.02 -18.98 39.22
N THR A 1203 35.15 -18.18 38.15
CA THR A 1203 36.36 -17.90 37.26
C THR A 1203 37.20 -19.08 36.64
N THR A 1204 38.30 -18.98 35.85
CA THR A 1204 39.21 -17.87 35.39
C THR A 1204 39.85 -18.12 33.97
N VAL A 1205 40.62 -17.13 33.46
CA VAL A 1205 41.22 -16.85 32.11
C VAL A 1205 42.58 -17.52 31.74
N THR A 1206 42.86 -17.79 30.44
CA THR A 1206 44.15 -17.52 29.68
C THR A 1206 44.04 -17.82 28.16
N VAL A 1207 45.01 -17.42 27.31
CA VAL A 1207 44.89 -17.32 25.82
C VAL A 1207 46.18 -17.67 25.02
N ALA A 1208 46.01 -18.19 23.78
CA ALA A 1208 46.95 -18.29 22.63
C ALA A 1208 48.10 -19.35 22.62
N PRO A 1209 48.64 -19.79 21.44
CA PRO A 1209 48.08 -19.80 20.06
C PRO A 1209 48.40 -21.06 19.17
N VAL A 1210 47.82 -21.06 17.94
CA VAL A 1210 48.20 -21.83 16.71
C VAL A 1210 47.81 -23.33 16.55
N SER A 1211 47.49 -23.67 15.30
CA SER A 1211 47.40 -24.98 14.62
C SER A 1211 46.00 -25.62 14.52
N ALA A 1212 45.74 -26.24 13.36
CA ALA A 1212 44.44 -26.78 12.98
C ALA A 1212 44.43 -28.31 13.06
N THR A 1213 43.63 -28.85 13.96
CA THR A 1213 43.30 -30.28 14.07
C THR A 1213 41.79 -30.43 14.16
N CYS A 1214 41.22 -31.43 13.48
CA CYS A 1214 39.78 -31.67 13.54
C CYS A 1214 39.46 -32.50 14.80
N ASP A 1215 38.61 -31.99 15.68
CA ASP A 1215 38.25 -32.60 16.98
C ASP A 1215 37.27 -33.79 16.85
N GLY A 1216 37.05 -34.28 15.63
CA GLY A 1216 36.11 -35.34 15.31
C GLY A 1216 34.64 -34.90 15.23
N ILE A 1217 34.31 -33.62 15.45
CA ILE A 1217 32.93 -33.13 15.56
C ILE A 1217 32.65 -32.03 14.53
N CYS A 1218 31.72 -32.28 13.62
CA CYS A 1218 31.21 -31.25 12.71
C CYS A 1218 30.37 -30.20 13.45
N ARG A 1219 30.91 -28.99 13.65
CA ARG A 1219 30.26 -27.88 14.38
C ARG A 1219 29.52 -26.94 13.42
N GLY A 1220 28.20 -26.83 13.56
CA GLY A 1220 27.34 -25.89 12.81
C GLY A 1220 26.01 -25.64 13.53
N GLN A 1221 25.34 -24.53 13.21
CA GLN A 1221 24.04 -24.19 13.82
C GLN A 1221 22.88 -24.93 13.14
N TYR A 1222 22.03 -25.56 13.94
CA TYR A 1222 20.79 -26.20 13.50
C TYR A 1222 19.60 -25.22 13.65
N PRO A 1223 18.68 -25.13 12.67
CA PRO A 1223 17.37 -24.54 12.89
C PRO A 1223 16.48 -25.47 13.73
N TYR A 1224 15.46 -24.89 14.38
CA TYR A 1224 14.48 -25.57 15.25
C TYR A 1224 13.97 -26.92 14.71
N GLY A 1225 13.98 -27.98 15.54
CA GLY A 1225 13.16 -29.17 15.28
C GLY A 1225 13.52 -30.50 15.96
N CYS A 1226 14.77 -30.71 16.39
CA CYS A 1226 15.25 -32.04 16.82
C CYS A 1226 15.45 -32.13 18.35
N ASN A 1227 15.33 -33.34 18.94
CA ASN A 1227 15.55 -33.55 20.38
C ASN A 1227 17.03 -33.73 20.75
N SER A 1228 17.35 -33.70 22.04
CA SER A 1228 18.73 -33.71 22.56
C SER A 1228 19.38 -35.11 22.66
N ALA A 1229 18.85 -36.13 21.99
CA ALA A 1229 19.28 -37.53 22.15
C ALA A 1229 20.06 -38.13 20.96
N PHE A 1230 20.40 -37.33 19.94
CA PHE A 1230 21.16 -37.79 18.78
C PHE A 1230 22.62 -37.31 18.78
N GLN A 1231 23.53 -38.21 18.43
CA GLN A 1231 24.91 -37.91 18.02
C GLN A 1231 25.16 -38.50 16.62
N ILE A 1232 26.15 -37.92 15.92
CA ILE A 1232 27.11 -38.51 14.95
C ILE A 1232 27.37 -37.53 13.79
N GLY A 1233 28.66 -37.29 13.49
CA GLY A 1233 29.11 -36.50 12.35
C GLY A 1233 30.63 -36.29 12.40
N TYR A 1234 31.39 -37.24 11.82
CA TYR A 1234 32.85 -37.23 11.82
C TYR A 1234 33.45 -36.43 10.65
N CYS A 1235 34.67 -35.93 10.88
CA CYS A 1235 35.45 -35.09 9.98
C CYS A 1235 36.54 -35.92 9.25
N ASN A 1236 36.57 -35.87 7.91
CA ASN A 1236 37.59 -36.54 7.11
C ASN A 1236 38.84 -35.66 6.89
N ALA A 1237 39.99 -36.27 6.61
CA ALA A 1237 41.31 -35.63 6.54
C ALA A 1237 41.50 -34.52 5.46
N GLY A 1238 40.47 -34.22 4.65
CA GLY A 1238 40.40 -33.06 3.75
C GLY A 1238 39.56 -31.89 4.26
N GLY A 1239 39.05 -31.94 5.51
CA GLY A 1239 38.22 -30.88 6.11
C GLY A 1239 36.73 -30.94 5.76
N GLY A 1240 36.25 -32.04 5.19
CA GLY A 1240 34.83 -32.24 4.82
C GLY A 1240 34.06 -33.13 5.80
N CYS A 1241 32.79 -32.79 6.02
CA CYS A 1241 31.80 -33.57 6.77
C CYS A 1241 30.98 -34.48 5.82
N THR A 1242 30.48 -35.62 6.32
CA THR A 1242 29.68 -36.57 5.51
C THR A 1242 28.56 -37.18 6.37
N TYR A 1243 27.38 -37.37 5.77
CA TYR A 1243 26.17 -37.88 6.45
C TYR A 1243 25.46 -38.97 5.61
N SER A 1244 24.65 -39.82 6.26
CA SER A 1244 23.96 -40.96 5.62
C SER A 1244 22.54 -40.61 5.14
N ILE A 1245 21.97 -41.43 4.25
CA ILE A 1245 20.76 -41.12 3.45
C ILE A 1245 19.69 -42.24 3.44
N THR A 1246 19.63 -43.10 4.48
CA THR A 1246 18.60 -44.16 4.58
C THR A 1246 17.38 -43.74 5.40
N THR A 1247 16.20 -44.18 4.97
CA THR A 1247 14.89 -43.63 5.38
C THR A 1247 14.29 -44.29 6.63
N HIS A 1248 14.09 -43.51 7.70
CA HIS A 1248 13.35 -43.91 8.92
C HIS A 1248 12.43 -42.76 9.41
N PRO A 1249 11.29 -43.07 10.07
CA PRO A 1249 10.13 -42.16 10.16
C PRO A 1249 10.20 -41.01 11.19
N ASN A 1250 11.39 -40.61 11.66
CA ASN A 1250 11.56 -39.58 12.71
C ASN A 1250 12.87 -38.77 12.52
N TRP A 1251 13.03 -38.06 11.40
CA TRP A 1251 14.26 -37.29 11.09
C TRP A 1251 13.97 -35.86 10.60
N CYS A 1252 14.92 -34.94 10.82
CA CYS A 1252 14.86 -33.53 10.45
C CYS A 1252 15.43 -33.28 9.04
N CYS A 1253 14.81 -32.43 8.22
CA CYS A 1253 15.28 -32.08 6.86
C CYS A 1253 16.02 -30.73 6.82
N PHE A 1254 17.02 -30.61 5.93
CA PHE A 1254 17.79 -29.38 5.69
C PHE A 1254 17.49 -28.74 4.32
N LYS A 1255 17.75 -27.44 4.22
CA LYS A 1255 17.51 -26.61 3.04
C LYS A 1255 18.56 -26.85 1.95
N GLY A 1256 18.22 -27.57 0.89
CA GLY A 1256 19.07 -27.73 -0.30
C GLY A 1256 18.93 -29.02 -1.11
N CYS A 1257 18.15 -30.01 -0.65
CA CYS A 1257 17.92 -31.25 -1.40
C CYS A 1257 16.98 -31.03 -2.58
N ASN A 1258 17.50 -31.17 -3.81
CA ASN A 1258 16.72 -31.26 -5.05
C ASN A 1258 16.60 -32.73 -5.49
N GLN A 1259 15.66 -33.47 -4.89
CA GLN A 1259 14.96 -34.64 -5.45
C GLN A 1259 13.75 -35.00 -4.58
#